data_AF-A0A7S2JVG3-F1
#
_entry.id   AF-A0A7S2JVG3-F1
#
_cell.length_a   1.000
_cell.length_b   1.000
_cell.length_c   1.000
_cell.angle_alpha   90.00
_cell.angle_beta   90.00
_cell.angle_gamma   90.00
#
_symmetry.space_group_name_H-M   'P 1'
#
loop_
_entity.id
_entity.type
_entity.pdbx_description
1 polymer ?
#
loop_
_entity_poly.entity_id
_entity_poly.type
_entity_poly.pdbx_seq_one_letter_code
_entity_poly.pdbx_strand_id
1 'polypeptide(L)'
;KKAKQPSMRTATAVNFGTRTPDPVLTLLASAKCYQISTRKSTALELALLSAPYRTFSNDTSNSASASAATDTEQQNLVLYCLPSMADYLSESGQSDAAFLRAAIMSSNSTSSVVVVYDPRSDKLSCDCSDVNALFANPAALSKAKSSALRALVELDSTASALFADTTNKAQANTTSMNNTVIVVGGGGREHALAVVLAVSPLVSSVVCCPGNGGTAKESNPKIRNQGANQSNETVIALVKEVGATLVAVGPEQPLVDGLVDALAIECPGVKVFGPSQAAAELEASKAFTKDFLEEHNIPTAKYRNFTDTEEALAYVAALPDTERVVVKASGLAAGKGVLLPETKEETIAAVKEIMSDKAFGNAGDTCVIESFMTGPEASCLAFCDGKTAVLMPAAQDHKRALDGDQGLNTGGMGAYSPAPCVTPDFHKEIEAMCIKTVEKMAERGTPYVGVLYAGMMLTPNGPSVLEFNCRFGDPETQVLLPLLDCDLFEVMCACCVGKLDSVNVRFKENTAAATVVCAAQGYPQKYPKGMEITGLSDADTLENVKVYHAGTTLDCSGVTRCNGGRVLAVTGVGASLQDALKASYGAVNSISFVNDAGEKLLHNRTDIAKGAINKKLRIGVLGSTRGTALIPVIEACASGELHAEIVAVVSNKSDAQILDKGRALGVTVNTKFISSKGLSREQYDAECTSALVGAGAELVLLVGYMRILSKAFCDFWANKCINVHPSLLPKHAGGMDLAVHQAVIDAGESESGCTIHMVTEAVDGGPIVVQKLVKVDSAETAESLKAKVQAQEGIAFIEAIASMGGSSNKGKVMSYADAGVSIDAGNTLVEMIKPACKSTRRSGCDADLGGFGGLFDLAAAGYDSNNTILIGATDGVGTKLRIAQATKKHDYVGIDLVAMCVNDLIVAGGEPLFFLDYYATGKLEVDEAAAVVKGIAEGCRQSGCGLIGGETAEMPSMYAPGDYDLAGFSVGAVTKGDVLPKDVAARDVLLGLPSSGIHSNGFSLVRRLLEKENLGFDSPCPWDASAGTVGDSLLTPTKIYVKSCLPLLKAKVLNALAHITGGGLLENLPRSMPDGVDAEITGHPSLPAVFKWMKTASGLDDTEMLRTFNCGVGMVLIVKPDRVDEAKELLRSAGEEVIYDLGVLVDGGSKRVI
;
A
#
# COMPACT_ATOMS: atom_id res chain seq x y z
N LYS A 1 37.66 22.52 29.48
CA LYS A 1 37.27 21.29 28.75
C LYS A 1 35.77 21.33 28.51
N LYS A 2 35.31 21.85 27.36
CA LYS A 2 33.91 21.72 26.94
C LYS A 2 33.71 20.23 26.59
N ALA A 3 32.79 19.55 27.26
CA ALA A 3 32.37 18.22 26.83
C ALA A 3 31.72 18.38 25.45
N LYS A 4 32.29 17.74 24.40
CA LYS A 4 31.63 17.61 23.10
C LYS A 4 30.25 17.00 23.37
N GLN A 5 29.19 17.64 22.87
CA GLN A 5 27.89 16.96 22.75
C GLN A 5 28.11 15.67 21.92
N PRO A 6 27.50 14.53 22.29
CA PRO A 6 27.59 13.32 21.47
C PRO A 6 26.98 13.62 20.09
N SER A 7 27.68 13.23 19.02
CA SER A 7 27.17 13.35 17.65
C SER A 7 25.83 12.64 17.53
N MET A 8 24.87 13.29 16.87
CA MET A 8 23.55 12.72 16.60
C MET A 8 23.72 11.46 15.74
N ARG A 9 23.03 10.37 16.07
CA ARG A 9 23.14 9.09 15.34
C ARG A 9 21.82 8.78 14.65
N THR A 10 21.81 7.96 13.60
CA THR A 10 20.57 7.56 12.92
C THR A 10 20.42 6.05 12.87
N ALA A 11 19.20 5.55 12.98
CA ALA A 11 18.89 4.13 12.85
C ALA A 11 17.75 3.95 11.85
N THR A 12 17.95 3.11 10.84
CA THR A 12 16.93 2.78 9.86
C THR A 12 16.57 1.31 10.01
N ALA A 13 15.30 1.02 10.27
CA ALA A 13 14.79 -0.33 10.35
C ALA A 13 13.95 -0.65 9.11
N VAL A 14 14.21 -1.79 8.48
CA VAL A 14 13.68 -2.17 7.17
C VAL A 14 13.08 -3.56 7.24
N ASN A 15 11.91 -3.72 6.60
CA ASN A 15 11.23 -5.01 6.41
C ASN A 15 10.69 -5.68 7.70
N PHE A 16 10.42 -4.90 8.74
CA PHE A 16 9.79 -5.39 9.97
C PHE A 16 8.26 -5.39 9.86
N GLY A 17 7.60 -6.42 10.38
CA GLY A 17 6.16 -6.62 10.26
C GLY A 17 5.28 -5.92 11.28
N THR A 18 4.13 -6.53 11.56
CA THR A 18 3.15 -6.12 12.57
C THR A 18 3.61 -6.35 14.02
N ARG A 19 4.78 -6.95 14.22
CA ARG A 19 5.43 -7.06 15.53
C ARG A 19 6.94 -6.83 15.40
N THR A 20 7.53 -6.21 16.41
CA THR A 20 9.00 -6.08 16.51
C THR A 20 9.53 -7.14 17.48
N PRO A 21 10.49 -7.98 17.06
CA PRO A 21 11.13 -8.97 17.93
C PRO A 21 11.88 -8.35 19.11
N ASP A 22 11.87 -9.01 20.27
CA ASP A 22 12.56 -8.55 21.50
C ASP A 22 14.06 -8.27 21.31
N PRO A 23 14.83 -9.07 20.54
CA PRO A 23 16.24 -8.75 20.26
C PRO A 23 16.42 -7.39 19.55
N VAL A 24 15.49 -7.04 18.66
CA VAL A 24 15.50 -5.79 17.89
C VAL A 24 15.10 -4.63 18.78
N LEU A 25 14.05 -4.78 19.60
CA LEU A 25 13.66 -3.78 20.59
C LEU A 25 14.76 -3.51 21.62
N THR A 26 15.41 -4.56 22.11
CA THR A 26 16.54 -4.46 23.08
C THR A 26 17.69 -3.67 22.49
N LEU A 27 18.07 -3.99 21.24
CA LEU A 27 19.12 -3.27 20.53
C LEU A 27 18.75 -1.80 20.32
N LEU A 28 17.53 -1.50 19.85
CA LEU A 28 17.07 -0.12 19.64
C LEU A 28 16.91 0.67 20.95
N ALA A 29 16.49 0.04 22.04
CA ALA A 29 16.34 0.67 23.36
C ALA A 29 17.69 1.12 23.97
N SER A 30 18.80 0.46 23.60
CA SER A 30 20.15 0.89 23.98
C SER A 30 20.59 2.21 23.31
N ALA A 31 19.86 2.65 22.29
CA ALA A 31 20.21 3.71 21.38
C ALA A 31 19.69 5.09 21.86
N LYS A 32 20.26 5.65 22.95
CA LYS A 32 19.79 6.88 23.62
C LYS A 32 19.86 8.21 22.81
N CYS A 33 20.40 8.22 21.59
CA CYS A 33 20.65 9.44 20.77
C CYS A 33 20.38 9.23 19.27
N TYR A 34 19.38 8.41 18.92
CA TYR A 34 19.09 8.07 17.52
C TYR A 34 17.83 8.76 16.99
N GLN A 35 17.91 9.23 15.75
CA GLN A 35 16.73 9.49 14.90
C GLN A 35 16.39 8.18 14.19
N ILE A 36 15.18 7.66 14.44
CA ILE A 36 14.75 6.36 13.91
C ILE A 36 13.81 6.58 12.72
N SER A 37 14.12 5.91 11.60
CA SER A 37 13.26 5.83 10.41
C SER A 37 12.85 4.37 10.20
N THR A 38 11.56 4.13 10.04
CA THR A 38 11.03 2.81 9.69
C THR A 38 10.63 2.82 8.22
N ARG A 39 11.04 1.81 7.45
CA ARG A 39 10.53 1.57 6.10
C ARG A 39 9.66 0.33 6.10
N LYS A 40 8.39 0.49 5.70
CA LYS A 40 7.37 -0.58 5.65
C LYS A 40 7.05 -1.23 7.02
N SER A 41 7.09 -0.49 8.14
CA SER A 41 6.81 -1.05 9.48
C SER A 41 6.05 -0.10 10.42
N THR A 42 4.73 -0.18 10.39
CA THR A 42 3.80 0.56 11.27
C THR A 42 3.85 0.07 12.72
N ALA A 43 4.13 -1.22 12.96
CA ALA A 43 4.19 -1.74 14.32
C ALA A 43 5.51 -1.45 15.04
N LEU A 44 6.62 -1.39 14.31
CA LEU A 44 7.87 -0.89 14.88
C LEU A 44 7.75 0.60 15.21
N GLU A 45 7.09 1.37 14.35
CA GLU A 45 6.72 2.76 14.64
C GLU A 45 5.91 2.88 15.95
N LEU A 46 4.84 2.08 16.11
CA LEU A 46 4.03 2.07 17.33
C LEU A 46 4.79 1.63 18.58
N ALA A 47 5.64 0.59 18.48
CA ALA A 47 6.46 0.13 19.60
C ALA A 47 7.47 1.22 20.02
N LEU A 48 8.04 1.94 19.06
CA LEU A 48 9.02 3.00 19.32
C LEU A 48 8.38 4.30 19.83
N LEU A 49 7.12 4.61 19.47
CA LEU A 49 6.36 5.75 20.01
C LEU A 49 6.15 5.66 21.54
N SER A 50 6.19 4.44 22.11
CA SER A 50 6.08 4.21 23.55
C SER A 50 7.40 4.37 24.33
N ALA A 51 8.53 4.54 23.62
CA ALA A 51 9.86 4.56 24.20
C ALA A 51 10.52 5.96 24.18
N PRO A 52 11.43 6.27 25.12
CA PRO A 52 11.94 7.63 25.35
C PRO A 52 13.06 8.01 24.35
N TYR A 53 12.69 8.36 23.12
CA TYR A 53 13.62 8.83 22.07
C TYR A 53 13.55 10.36 21.85
N ARG A 54 14.61 10.97 21.28
CA ARG A 54 14.76 12.44 21.16
C ARG A 54 14.07 13.08 19.95
N THR A 55 13.93 12.37 18.82
CA THR A 55 13.31 12.87 17.58
C THR A 55 12.94 11.69 16.67
N PHE A 56 11.69 11.66 16.19
CA PHE A 56 11.14 10.65 15.27
C PHE A 56 10.82 11.31 13.91
N SER A 57 11.07 10.61 12.80
CA SER A 57 10.83 11.12 11.44
C SER A 57 10.16 10.04 10.61
N ASN A 58 8.92 10.27 10.20
CA ASN A 58 8.21 9.41 9.27
C ASN A 58 8.64 9.74 7.84
N ASP A 59 9.18 8.75 7.15
CA ASP A 59 9.42 8.83 5.71
C ASP A 59 8.80 7.58 5.07
N THR A 60 7.56 7.72 4.60
CA THR A 60 6.78 6.65 3.95
C THR A 60 7.07 6.56 2.45
N SER A 61 8.01 7.36 1.93
CA SER A 61 8.39 7.32 0.53
C SER A 61 9.31 6.12 0.24
N ASN A 62 9.02 5.35 -0.82
CA ASN A 62 9.95 4.34 -1.37
C ASN A 62 11.24 4.98 -1.92
N SER A 63 11.33 6.32 -1.93
CA SER A 63 12.43 7.11 -2.46
C SER A 63 13.26 7.73 -1.35
N ALA A 64 14.05 6.92 -0.65
CA ALA A 64 15.21 7.46 0.03
C ALA A 64 16.45 6.94 -0.67
N SER A 65 16.89 7.74 -1.65
CA SER A 65 18.30 7.86 -2.00
C SER A 65 19.06 8.02 -0.69
N ALA A 66 20.04 7.14 -0.47
CA ALA A 66 21.06 7.41 0.53
C ALA A 66 21.82 8.65 0.03
N SER A 67 21.35 9.85 0.38
CA SER A 67 22.27 10.96 0.47
C SER A 67 23.29 10.53 1.52
N ALA A 68 24.48 10.15 1.04
CA ALA A 68 25.64 10.05 1.89
C ALA A 68 25.77 11.42 2.54
N ALA A 69 25.36 11.51 3.81
CA ALA A 69 25.56 12.68 4.63
C ALA A 69 27.04 13.05 4.50
N THR A 70 27.29 14.23 3.97
CA THR A 70 28.63 14.80 3.80
C THR A 70 29.20 15.31 5.13
N ASP A 71 28.53 15.01 6.25
CA ASP A 71 29.05 15.19 7.60
C ASP A 71 29.84 13.96 8.04
N THR A 72 31.16 14.14 8.10
CA THR A 72 32.18 13.16 8.46
C THR A 72 32.14 12.70 9.94
N GLU A 73 31.07 12.99 10.71
CA GLU A 73 30.93 12.62 12.13
C GLU A 73 29.61 11.88 12.50
N GLN A 74 28.71 11.55 11.56
CA GLN A 74 27.41 10.91 11.87
C GLN A 74 27.46 9.37 11.83
N GLN A 75 27.04 8.68 12.91
CA GLN A 75 27.00 7.21 12.98
C GLN A 75 25.60 6.65 12.63
N ASN A 76 25.52 5.71 11.69
CA ASN A 76 24.28 5.18 11.11
C ASN A 76 24.15 3.65 11.30
N LEU A 77 23.03 3.19 11.87
CA LEU A 77 22.68 1.77 12.03
C LEU A 77 21.57 1.39 11.04
N VAL A 78 21.78 0.37 10.22
CA VAL A 78 20.71 -0.22 9.40
C VAL A 78 20.34 -1.58 9.99
N LEU A 79 19.09 -1.74 10.42
CA LEU A 79 18.50 -2.97 10.89
C LEU A 79 17.61 -3.55 9.80
N TYR A 80 17.92 -4.76 9.34
CA TYR A 80 17.17 -5.41 8.28
C TYR A 80 16.61 -6.75 8.74
N CYS A 81 15.30 -6.93 8.66
CA CYS A 81 14.66 -8.23 8.87
C CYS A 81 14.75 -9.05 7.57
N LEU A 82 15.35 -10.25 7.61
CA LEU A 82 15.38 -11.12 6.44
C LEU A 82 13.95 -11.44 5.98
N PRO A 83 13.64 -11.29 4.68
CA PRO A 83 12.34 -11.65 4.15
C PRO A 83 12.13 -13.15 4.23
N SER A 84 10.86 -13.55 4.09
CA SER A 84 10.51 -14.95 3.85
C SER A 84 11.10 -15.44 2.52
N MET A 85 11.16 -16.76 2.29
CA MET A 85 11.74 -17.25 1.03
C MET A 85 10.88 -16.83 -0.17
N ALA A 86 9.56 -16.85 -0.02
CA ALA A 86 8.65 -16.40 -1.07
C ALA A 86 8.83 -14.90 -1.37
N ASP A 87 8.91 -14.07 -0.32
CA ASP A 87 9.17 -12.64 -0.47
C ASP A 87 10.52 -12.39 -1.15
N TYR A 88 11.57 -13.14 -0.77
CA TYR A 88 12.90 -13.05 -1.36
C TYR A 88 12.92 -13.37 -2.86
N LEU A 89 12.13 -14.36 -3.27
CA LEU A 89 12.03 -14.80 -4.66
C LEU A 89 11.18 -13.84 -5.53
N SER A 90 10.45 -12.90 -4.93
CA SER A 90 9.71 -11.87 -5.65
C SER A 90 10.65 -10.80 -6.26
N GLU A 91 10.20 -10.10 -7.31
CA GLU A 91 10.97 -8.98 -7.90
C GLU A 91 11.31 -7.90 -6.85
N SER A 92 10.37 -7.61 -5.95
CA SER A 92 10.58 -6.65 -4.86
C SER A 92 11.61 -7.12 -3.84
N GLY A 93 11.61 -8.42 -3.50
CA GLY A 93 12.59 -9.02 -2.59
C GLY A 93 13.98 -9.09 -3.18
N GLN A 94 14.11 -9.34 -4.48
CA GLN A 94 15.40 -9.30 -5.18
C GLN A 94 15.99 -7.87 -5.22
N SER A 95 15.14 -6.86 -5.40
CA SER A 95 15.53 -5.45 -5.30
C SER A 95 16.00 -5.08 -3.88
N ASP A 96 15.23 -5.45 -2.86
CA ASP A 96 15.58 -5.21 -1.45
C ASP A 96 16.89 -5.92 -1.05
N ALA A 97 17.11 -7.14 -1.56
CA ALA A 97 18.34 -7.90 -1.37
C ALA A 97 19.55 -7.23 -2.06
N ALA A 98 19.37 -6.73 -3.30
CA ALA A 98 20.41 -5.99 -4.01
C ALA A 98 20.78 -4.68 -3.30
N PHE A 99 19.78 -3.96 -2.79
CA PHE A 99 19.98 -2.77 -1.95
C PHE A 99 20.78 -3.11 -0.69
N LEU A 100 20.41 -4.18 0.02
CA LEU A 100 21.09 -4.59 1.24
C LEU A 100 22.55 -5.01 0.98
N ARG A 101 22.82 -5.71 -0.14
CA ARG A 101 24.19 -6.01 -0.58
C ARG A 101 24.98 -4.73 -0.82
N ALA A 102 24.41 -3.75 -1.49
CA ALA A 102 25.06 -2.45 -1.71
C ALA A 102 25.34 -1.72 -0.39
N ALA A 103 24.42 -1.75 0.57
CA ALA A 103 24.58 -1.18 1.90
C ALA A 103 25.68 -1.88 2.73
N ILE A 104 25.73 -3.21 2.70
CA ILE A 104 26.78 -3.99 3.37
C ILE A 104 28.14 -3.72 2.71
N MET A 105 28.23 -3.70 1.38
CA MET A 105 29.48 -3.49 0.65
C MET A 105 30.03 -2.07 0.83
N SER A 106 29.16 -1.05 0.92
CA SER A 106 29.54 0.35 1.15
C SER A 106 29.92 0.68 2.60
N SER A 107 29.63 -0.20 3.58
CA SER A 107 30.01 -0.03 5.00
C SER A 107 31.52 -0.23 5.25
N ASN A 108 32.36 0.71 4.79
CA ASN A 108 33.82 0.67 4.99
C ASN A 108 34.34 1.68 6.02
N SER A 109 33.46 2.36 6.76
CA SER A 109 33.82 3.40 7.74
C SER A 109 33.36 3.03 9.17
N THR A 110 34.01 3.61 10.18
CA THR A 110 33.55 3.62 11.59
C THR A 110 32.22 4.38 11.81
N SER A 111 31.54 4.75 10.72
CA SER A 111 30.34 5.58 10.70
C SER A 111 29.07 4.84 10.27
N SER A 112 29.10 3.63 9.70
CA SER A 112 27.86 2.91 9.32
C SER A 112 27.95 1.40 9.56
N VAL A 113 26.90 0.77 10.10
CA VAL A 113 26.82 -0.69 10.32
C VAL A 113 25.46 -1.26 9.90
N VAL A 114 25.47 -2.42 9.25
CA VAL A 114 24.28 -3.21 8.92
C VAL A 114 24.18 -4.40 9.87
N VAL A 115 23.04 -4.53 10.55
CA VAL A 115 22.69 -5.67 11.39
C VAL A 115 21.47 -6.35 10.78
N VAL A 116 21.57 -7.67 10.60
CA VAL A 116 20.51 -8.48 10.02
C VAL A 116 19.83 -9.25 11.15
N TYR A 117 18.51 -9.18 11.20
CA TYR A 117 17.69 -10.06 12.02
C TYR A 117 17.22 -11.23 11.14
N ASP A 118 17.54 -12.45 11.54
CA ASP A 118 16.99 -13.65 10.91
C ASP A 118 15.79 -14.14 11.71
N PRO A 119 14.57 -13.99 11.19
CA PRO A 119 13.37 -14.42 11.89
C PRO A 119 13.39 -15.91 12.21
N ARG A 120 13.89 -16.74 11.30
CA ARG A 120 13.86 -18.21 11.41
C ARG A 120 14.65 -18.72 12.61
N SER A 121 15.75 -18.05 12.93
CA SER A 121 16.58 -18.37 14.10
C SER A 121 16.33 -17.49 15.31
N ASP A 122 15.49 -16.46 15.17
CA ASP A 122 15.21 -15.41 16.17
C ASP A 122 16.49 -14.76 16.71
N LYS A 123 17.43 -14.47 15.80
CA LYS A 123 18.76 -13.96 16.16
C LYS A 123 19.19 -12.79 15.28
N LEU A 124 19.88 -11.86 15.91
CA LEU A 124 20.66 -10.84 15.21
C LEU A 124 21.97 -11.45 14.70
N SER A 125 22.47 -10.95 13.57
CA SER A 125 23.76 -11.35 13.00
C SER A 125 24.95 -10.95 13.89
N CYS A 126 24.73 -10.17 14.95
CA CYS A 126 25.74 -9.78 15.94
C CYS A 126 25.34 -10.20 17.36
N ASP A 127 26.32 -10.63 18.17
CA ASP A 127 26.16 -10.97 19.60
C ASP A 127 26.09 -9.73 20.51
N CYS A 128 25.62 -8.59 20.00
CA CYS A 128 25.63 -7.33 20.71
C CYS A 128 24.21 -6.83 20.95
N SER A 129 23.84 -6.63 22.21
CA SER A 129 22.57 -6.03 22.64
C SER A 129 22.67 -4.51 22.85
N ASP A 130 23.85 -3.91 22.64
CA ASP A 130 24.10 -2.48 22.85
C ASP A 130 24.78 -1.85 21.63
N VAL A 131 24.07 -0.93 20.98
CA VAL A 131 24.56 -0.24 19.78
C VAL A 131 25.82 0.59 20.08
N ASN A 132 25.96 1.14 21.29
CA ASN A 132 27.15 1.89 21.67
C ASN A 132 28.38 0.99 21.77
N ALA A 133 28.22 -0.21 22.32
CA ALA A 133 29.29 -1.20 22.39
C ALA A 133 29.69 -1.69 20.98
N LEU A 134 28.71 -1.81 20.06
CA LEU A 134 28.94 -2.16 18.67
C LEU A 134 29.83 -1.12 17.96
N PHE A 135 29.53 0.18 18.08
CA PHE A 135 30.34 1.24 17.47
C PHE A 135 31.66 1.53 18.22
N ALA A 136 31.78 1.15 19.49
CA ALA A 136 33.01 1.34 20.28
C ALA A 136 34.10 0.29 19.97
N ASN A 137 33.74 -0.81 19.29
CA ASN A 137 34.65 -1.92 19.01
C ASN A 137 34.75 -2.21 17.50
N PRO A 138 35.85 -1.81 16.83
CA PRO A 138 36.07 -2.07 15.40
C PRO A 138 35.99 -3.56 15.01
N ALA A 139 36.38 -4.48 15.90
CA ALA A 139 36.28 -5.91 15.65
C ALA A 139 34.82 -6.40 15.67
N ALA A 140 33.96 -5.77 16.50
CA ALA A 140 32.53 -6.06 16.54
C ALA A 140 31.82 -5.57 15.26
N LEU A 141 32.19 -4.40 14.74
CA LEU A 141 31.70 -3.89 13.44
C LEU A 141 32.06 -4.82 12.29
N SER A 142 33.30 -5.28 12.22
CA SER A 142 33.76 -6.22 11.20
C SER A 142 33.05 -7.58 11.31
N LYS A 143 32.83 -8.09 12.54
CA LYS A 143 32.09 -9.34 12.77
C LYS A 143 30.62 -9.21 12.33
N ALA A 144 29.94 -8.11 12.67
CA ALA A 144 28.55 -7.87 12.29
C ALA A 144 28.38 -7.83 10.76
N LYS A 145 29.27 -7.13 10.05
CA LYS A 145 29.31 -7.08 8.58
C LYS A 145 29.48 -8.48 7.96
N SER A 146 30.46 -9.24 8.44
CA SER A 146 30.74 -10.60 7.93
C SER A 146 29.62 -11.60 8.23
N SER A 147 28.88 -11.42 9.32
CA SER A 147 27.71 -12.25 9.64
C SER A 147 26.49 -11.86 8.83
N ALA A 148 26.24 -10.56 8.61
CA ALA A 148 25.18 -10.07 7.73
C ALA A 148 25.35 -10.58 6.29
N LEU A 149 26.58 -10.56 5.77
CA LEU A 149 26.90 -11.09 4.45
C LEU A 149 26.66 -12.61 4.36
N ARG A 150 27.05 -13.37 5.41
CA ARG A 150 26.81 -14.83 5.46
C ARG A 150 25.33 -15.18 5.43
N ALA A 151 24.51 -14.47 6.19
CA ALA A 151 23.07 -14.71 6.22
C ALA A 151 22.39 -14.48 4.85
N LEU A 152 22.88 -13.50 4.07
CA LEU A 152 22.41 -13.28 2.70
C LEU A 152 22.90 -14.34 1.72
N VAL A 153 24.17 -14.75 1.81
CA VAL A 153 24.71 -15.83 0.96
C VAL A 153 23.97 -17.14 1.19
N GLU A 154 23.58 -17.44 2.42
CA GLU A 154 22.78 -18.62 2.75
C GLU A 154 21.36 -18.54 2.13
N LEU A 155 20.73 -17.37 2.18
CA LEU A 155 19.46 -17.10 1.51
C LEU A 155 19.57 -17.25 -0.02
N ASP A 156 20.64 -16.73 -0.62
CA ASP A 156 20.97 -16.87 -2.04
C ASP A 156 21.18 -18.31 -2.47
N SER A 157 21.92 -19.08 -1.67
CA SER A 157 22.18 -20.49 -1.96
C SER A 157 20.89 -21.31 -1.94
N THR A 158 19.99 -20.99 -1.01
CA THR A 158 18.69 -21.66 -0.88
C THR A 158 17.77 -21.29 -2.04
N ALA A 159 17.71 -20.00 -2.41
CA ALA A 159 16.97 -19.53 -3.58
C ALA A 159 17.48 -20.14 -4.89
N SER A 160 18.80 -20.20 -5.07
CA SER A 160 19.42 -20.79 -6.26
C SER A 160 19.15 -22.29 -6.38
N ALA A 161 19.13 -23.02 -5.26
CA ALA A 161 18.78 -24.44 -5.24
C ALA A 161 17.31 -24.66 -5.67
N LEU A 162 16.40 -23.76 -5.30
CA LEU A 162 15.00 -23.80 -5.75
C LEU A 162 14.87 -23.50 -7.26
N PHE A 163 15.67 -22.58 -7.81
CA PHE A 163 15.64 -22.25 -9.25
C PHE A 163 16.27 -23.33 -10.14
N ALA A 164 17.40 -23.93 -9.73
CA ALA A 164 18.10 -24.93 -10.53
C ALA A 164 17.24 -26.16 -10.88
N ASP A 165 16.26 -26.48 -10.02
CA ASP A 165 15.31 -27.59 -10.20
C ASP A 165 14.23 -27.31 -11.26
N THR A 166 13.97 -26.03 -11.60
CA THR A 166 13.01 -25.67 -12.67
C THR A 166 13.58 -25.86 -14.08
N THR A 167 14.91 -25.82 -14.23
CA THR A 167 15.60 -25.97 -15.53
C THR A 167 16.08 -27.40 -15.83
N ASN A 168 16.27 -28.26 -14.83
CA ASN A 168 16.82 -29.61 -15.00
C ASN A 168 15.86 -30.72 -14.56
N LYS A 169 14.84 -31.02 -15.37
CA LYS A 169 14.14 -32.31 -15.31
C LYS A 169 14.98 -33.44 -15.92
N ALA A 170 16.15 -33.71 -15.38
CA ALA A 170 16.87 -34.98 -15.57
C ALA A 170 18.09 -35.06 -14.64
N GLN A 171 18.11 -36.09 -13.79
CA GLN A 171 19.27 -36.57 -13.00
C GLN A 171 19.78 -35.67 -11.86
N ALA A 172 19.37 -35.98 -10.61
CA ALA A 172 20.21 -36.70 -9.64
C ALA A 172 19.65 -36.57 -8.20
N ASN A 173 19.76 -37.66 -7.44
CA ASN A 173 19.42 -37.78 -6.03
C ASN A 173 20.28 -36.85 -5.15
N THR A 174 19.68 -35.75 -4.69
CA THR A 174 19.98 -35.10 -3.40
C THR A 174 18.68 -34.59 -2.81
N THR A 175 18.45 -34.84 -1.53
CA THR A 175 17.22 -34.60 -0.75
C THR A 175 16.51 -33.27 -1.07
N SER A 176 15.43 -33.38 -1.85
CA SER A 176 14.51 -32.32 -2.29
C SER A 176 13.55 -31.90 -1.17
N MET A 177 13.32 -30.60 -0.99
CA MET A 177 12.24 -30.06 -0.14
C MET A 177 10.98 -29.85 -0.99
N ASN A 178 10.30 -30.93 -1.40
CA ASN A 178 8.99 -30.89 -2.04
C ASN A 178 7.88 -30.98 -0.99
N ASN A 179 7.17 -29.88 -0.70
CA ASN A 179 6.09 -29.87 0.30
C ASN A 179 4.73 -30.22 -0.33
N THR A 180 4.17 -31.36 0.06
CA THR A 180 2.75 -31.70 -0.16
C THR A 180 1.93 -31.22 1.03
N VAL A 181 0.83 -30.50 0.78
CA VAL A 181 -0.10 -29.99 1.80
C VAL A 181 -1.45 -30.68 1.63
N ILE A 182 -2.05 -31.13 2.73
CA ILE A 182 -3.45 -31.60 2.75
C ILE A 182 -4.35 -30.50 3.31
N VAL A 183 -5.44 -30.18 2.62
CA VAL A 183 -6.51 -29.31 3.11
C VAL A 183 -7.72 -30.17 3.44
N VAL A 184 -8.11 -30.23 4.70
CA VAL A 184 -9.24 -31.06 5.17
C VAL A 184 -10.53 -30.26 5.05
N GLY A 185 -11.52 -30.82 4.35
CA GLY A 185 -12.85 -30.26 4.13
C GLY A 185 -13.22 -30.15 2.64
N GLY A 186 -14.34 -29.49 2.34
CA GLY A 186 -14.94 -29.46 1.01
C GLY A 186 -15.86 -28.26 0.75
N GLY A 187 -15.80 -27.22 1.58
CA GLY A 187 -16.54 -25.97 1.43
C GLY A 187 -15.78 -24.89 0.66
N GLY A 188 -16.37 -23.69 0.62
CA GLY A 188 -15.77 -22.53 -0.06
C GLY A 188 -14.51 -22.02 0.64
N ARG A 189 -14.47 -22.12 1.96
CA ARG A 189 -13.29 -21.86 2.78
C ARG A 189 -12.11 -22.76 2.38
N GLU A 190 -12.33 -24.07 2.26
CA GLU A 190 -11.25 -24.99 1.87
C GLU A 190 -10.79 -24.77 0.44
N HIS A 191 -11.69 -24.38 -0.46
CA HIS A 191 -11.31 -23.96 -1.80
C HIS A 191 -10.43 -22.70 -1.78
N ALA A 192 -10.78 -21.69 -0.97
CA ALA A 192 -9.96 -20.49 -0.81
C ALA A 192 -8.58 -20.81 -0.22
N LEU A 193 -8.50 -21.68 0.79
CA LEU A 193 -7.24 -22.17 1.35
C LEU A 193 -6.40 -22.88 0.29
N ALA A 194 -6.99 -23.79 -0.49
CA ALA A 194 -6.28 -24.52 -1.51
C ALA A 194 -5.71 -23.62 -2.61
N VAL A 195 -6.50 -22.64 -3.06
CA VAL A 195 -6.07 -21.64 -4.06
C VAL A 195 -4.87 -20.85 -3.56
N VAL A 196 -4.92 -20.32 -2.34
CA VAL A 196 -3.82 -19.50 -1.79
C VAL A 196 -2.58 -20.33 -1.48
N LEU A 197 -2.72 -21.54 -0.93
CA LEU A 197 -1.58 -22.44 -0.68
C LEU A 197 -0.89 -22.87 -1.98
N ALA A 198 -1.62 -23.02 -3.08
CA ALA A 198 -1.05 -23.41 -4.37
C ALA A 198 -0.22 -22.28 -5.03
N VAL A 199 -0.41 -21.02 -4.62
CA VAL A 199 0.42 -19.89 -5.08
C VAL A 199 1.84 -20.00 -4.52
N SER A 200 2.02 -20.57 -3.32
CA SER A 200 3.34 -20.68 -2.69
C SER A 200 4.34 -21.43 -3.58
N PRO A 201 5.56 -20.87 -3.80
CA PRO A 201 6.61 -21.57 -4.52
C PRO A 201 7.17 -22.77 -3.73
N LEU A 202 6.95 -22.81 -2.41
CA LEU A 202 7.42 -23.88 -1.53
C LEU A 202 6.49 -25.11 -1.56
N VAL A 203 5.29 -24.97 -2.10
CA VAL A 203 4.28 -26.03 -2.17
C VAL A 203 4.29 -26.67 -3.56
N SER A 204 4.54 -27.98 -3.60
CA SER A 204 4.53 -28.77 -4.84
C SER A 204 3.16 -29.36 -5.16
N SER A 205 2.35 -29.66 -4.13
CA SER A 205 0.99 -30.21 -4.31
C SER A 205 0.08 -29.85 -3.14
N VAL A 206 -1.18 -29.55 -3.45
CA VAL A 206 -2.27 -29.32 -2.49
C VAL A 206 -3.34 -30.38 -2.72
N VAL A 207 -3.61 -31.19 -1.70
CA VAL A 207 -4.55 -32.30 -1.75
C VAL A 207 -5.75 -31.99 -0.86
N CYS A 208 -6.91 -31.75 -1.46
CA CYS A 208 -8.16 -31.50 -0.73
C CYS A 208 -8.84 -32.82 -0.35
N CYS A 209 -9.21 -32.97 0.93
CA CYS A 209 -9.80 -34.20 1.48
C CYS A 209 -11.15 -33.91 2.17
N PRO A 210 -12.30 -34.20 1.53
CA PRO A 210 -12.47 -34.76 0.18
C PRO A 210 -12.45 -33.71 -0.96
N GLY A 211 -12.49 -32.40 -0.64
CA GLY A 211 -12.68 -31.35 -1.63
C GLY A 211 -14.09 -31.30 -2.23
N ASN A 212 -14.25 -30.56 -3.33
CA ASN A 212 -15.52 -30.40 -4.06
C ASN A 212 -15.31 -30.30 -5.58
N GLY A 213 -16.40 -30.07 -6.32
CA GLY A 213 -16.35 -29.97 -7.79
C GLY A 213 -15.44 -28.86 -8.33
N GLY A 214 -15.27 -27.76 -7.58
CA GLY A 214 -14.36 -26.68 -7.95
C GLY A 214 -12.89 -27.04 -7.74
N THR A 215 -12.53 -27.56 -6.56
CA THR A 215 -11.15 -27.98 -6.28
C THR A 215 -10.70 -29.15 -7.16
N ALA A 216 -11.62 -29.96 -7.68
CA ALA A 216 -11.32 -31.00 -8.66
C ALA A 216 -11.01 -30.46 -10.08
N LYS A 217 -11.44 -29.24 -10.39
CA LYS A 217 -11.33 -28.59 -11.71
C LYS A 217 -10.55 -27.29 -11.71
N GLU A 218 -9.85 -27.00 -10.62
CA GLU A 218 -9.10 -25.77 -10.50
C GLU A 218 -8.02 -25.70 -11.58
N SER A 219 -7.82 -24.50 -12.11
CA SER A 219 -6.87 -24.20 -13.19
C SER A 219 -5.41 -24.44 -12.77
N ASN A 220 -5.12 -24.27 -11.47
CA ASN A 220 -3.79 -24.51 -10.92
C ASN A 220 -3.53 -26.02 -10.77
N PRO A 221 -2.53 -26.58 -11.48
CA PRO A 221 -2.29 -28.02 -11.53
C PRO A 221 -1.78 -28.61 -10.20
N LYS A 222 -1.43 -27.79 -9.21
CA LYS A 222 -1.02 -28.27 -7.88
C LYS A 222 -2.20 -28.80 -7.07
N ILE A 223 -3.43 -28.37 -7.37
CA ILE A 223 -4.62 -28.67 -6.58
C ILE A 223 -5.31 -29.91 -7.13
N ARG A 224 -5.66 -30.84 -6.24
CA ARG A 224 -6.44 -32.04 -6.59
C ARG A 224 -7.22 -32.55 -5.37
N ASN A 225 -8.28 -33.31 -5.63
CA ASN A 225 -9.03 -33.99 -4.58
C ASN A 225 -8.51 -35.41 -4.35
N GLN A 226 -8.43 -35.84 -3.09
CA GLN A 226 -8.20 -37.23 -2.71
C GLN A 226 -8.74 -37.49 -1.31
N GLY A 227 -9.35 -38.67 -1.10
CA GLY A 227 -9.98 -39.06 0.16
C GLY A 227 -11.51 -39.06 0.06
N ALA A 228 -12.15 -40.05 0.69
CA ALA A 228 -13.59 -40.26 0.57
C ALA A 228 -14.41 -39.40 1.54
N ASN A 229 -13.83 -39.00 2.67
CA ASN A 229 -14.45 -38.19 3.71
C ASN A 229 -13.34 -37.49 4.53
N GLN A 230 -13.72 -36.85 5.63
CA GLN A 230 -12.82 -36.10 6.52
C GLN A 230 -12.61 -36.77 7.89
N SER A 231 -12.82 -38.09 8.00
CA SER A 231 -12.58 -38.83 9.23
C SER A 231 -11.08 -38.94 9.54
N ASN A 232 -10.75 -39.13 10.82
CA ASN A 232 -9.36 -39.25 11.26
C ASN A 232 -8.62 -40.36 10.52
N GLU A 233 -9.24 -41.53 10.37
CA GLU A 233 -8.65 -42.68 9.68
C GLU A 233 -8.33 -42.37 8.22
N THR A 234 -9.25 -41.67 7.54
CA THR A 234 -9.09 -41.30 6.13
C THR A 234 -7.96 -40.30 5.95
N VAL A 235 -7.90 -39.26 6.78
CA VAL A 235 -6.87 -38.23 6.69
C VAL A 235 -5.49 -38.80 7.06
N ILE A 236 -5.39 -39.63 8.10
CA ILE A 236 -4.13 -40.28 8.51
C ILE A 236 -3.61 -41.20 7.40
N ALA A 237 -4.49 -42.01 6.81
CA ALA A 237 -4.11 -42.87 5.68
C ALA A 237 -3.60 -42.04 4.50
N LEU A 238 -4.29 -40.94 4.19
CA LEU A 238 -3.90 -40.05 3.10
C LEU A 238 -2.55 -39.37 3.35
N VAL A 239 -2.31 -38.87 4.57
CA VAL A 239 -1.02 -38.28 4.98
C VAL A 239 0.14 -39.24 4.70
N LYS A 240 -0.01 -40.51 5.10
CA LYS A 240 0.98 -41.57 4.88
C LYS A 240 1.14 -41.90 3.40
N GLU A 241 0.05 -41.89 2.63
CA GLU A 241 0.06 -42.21 1.20
C GLU A 241 0.78 -41.14 0.36
N VAL A 242 0.49 -39.86 0.58
CA VAL A 242 1.02 -38.76 -0.26
C VAL A 242 2.28 -38.11 0.29
N GLY A 243 2.75 -38.54 1.47
CA GLY A 243 3.90 -37.94 2.15
C GLY A 243 3.68 -36.48 2.50
N ALA A 244 2.51 -36.16 3.08
CA ALA A 244 2.17 -34.78 3.41
C ALA A 244 3.10 -34.20 4.49
N THR A 245 3.48 -32.94 4.32
CA THR A 245 4.35 -32.19 5.25
C THR A 245 3.57 -31.25 6.16
N LEU A 246 2.40 -30.82 5.70
CA LEU A 246 1.45 -29.96 6.40
C LEU A 246 0.02 -30.47 6.18
N VAL A 247 -0.78 -30.50 7.23
CA VAL A 247 -2.24 -30.69 7.18
C VAL A 247 -2.91 -29.43 7.71
N ALA A 248 -3.70 -28.76 6.87
CA ALA A 248 -4.52 -27.61 7.25
C ALA A 248 -5.97 -28.04 7.44
N VAL A 249 -6.50 -27.91 8.66
CA VAL A 249 -7.86 -28.34 8.99
C VAL A 249 -8.84 -27.18 8.80
N GLY A 250 -9.76 -27.32 7.85
CA GLY A 250 -10.75 -26.30 7.54
C GLY A 250 -11.96 -26.29 8.48
N PRO A 251 -12.73 -27.40 8.60
CA PRO A 251 -13.92 -27.46 9.44
C PRO A 251 -13.61 -27.78 10.91
N GLU A 252 -14.56 -27.44 11.76
CA GLU A 252 -14.52 -27.61 13.21
C GLU A 252 -14.61 -29.07 13.66
N GLN A 253 -15.40 -29.89 12.96
CA GLN A 253 -15.68 -31.26 13.42
C GLN A 253 -14.43 -32.14 13.54
N PRO A 254 -13.49 -32.19 12.56
CA PRO A 254 -12.25 -32.94 12.73
C PRO A 254 -11.36 -32.45 13.88
N LEU A 255 -11.42 -31.16 14.25
CA LEU A 255 -10.69 -30.63 15.40
C LEU A 255 -11.27 -31.18 16.71
N VAL A 256 -12.60 -31.16 16.83
CA VAL A 256 -13.32 -31.71 18.00
C VAL A 256 -13.18 -33.23 18.09
N ASP A 257 -13.08 -33.92 16.96
CA ASP A 257 -12.84 -35.36 16.90
C ASP A 257 -11.36 -35.73 17.17
N GLY A 258 -10.49 -34.76 17.42
CA GLY A 258 -9.08 -34.98 17.79
C GLY A 258 -8.18 -35.39 16.64
N LEU A 259 -8.47 -34.97 15.40
CA LEU A 259 -7.60 -35.22 14.24
C LEU A 259 -6.16 -34.77 14.47
N VAL A 260 -5.99 -33.59 15.09
CA VAL A 260 -4.68 -32.99 15.34
C VAL A 260 -3.85 -33.88 16.29
N ASP A 261 -4.47 -34.34 17.37
CA ASP A 261 -3.84 -35.23 18.34
C ASP A 261 -3.51 -36.60 17.72
N ALA A 262 -4.43 -37.15 16.93
CA ALA A 262 -4.23 -38.42 16.23
C ALA A 262 -3.09 -38.35 15.22
N LEU A 263 -2.97 -37.27 14.44
CA LEU A 263 -1.87 -37.05 13.50
C LEU A 263 -0.53 -36.88 14.20
N ALA A 264 -0.49 -36.20 15.36
CA ALA A 264 0.73 -36.05 16.15
C ALA A 264 1.28 -37.40 16.64
N ILE A 265 0.40 -38.36 16.94
CA ILE A 265 0.77 -39.72 17.34
C ILE A 265 1.17 -40.59 16.14
N GLU A 266 0.32 -40.62 15.10
CA GLU A 266 0.42 -41.57 13.99
C GLU A 266 1.39 -41.14 12.88
N CYS A 267 1.66 -39.85 12.77
CA CYS A 267 2.48 -39.25 11.71
C CYS A 267 3.49 -38.23 12.33
N PRO A 268 4.40 -38.68 13.22
CA PRO A 268 5.33 -37.78 13.88
C PRO A 268 6.22 -37.07 12.85
N GLY A 269 6.19 -35.73 12.87
CA GLY A 269 6.93 -34.88 11.93
C GLY A 269 6.06 -34.15 10.91
N VAL A 270 4.78 -34.52 10.78
CA VAL A 270 3.82 -33.75 9.97
C VAL A 270 3.35 -32.54 10.77
N LYS A 271 3.42 -31.35 10.18
CA LYS A 271 2.87 -30.14 10.80
C LYS A 271 1.35 -30.16 10.65
N VAL A 272 0.61 -29.83 11.70
CA VAL A 272 -0.85 -29.78 11.65
C VAL A 272 -1.32 -28.39 12.07
N PHE A 273 -1.90 -27.66 11.13
CA PHE A 273 -2.44 -26.33 11.35
C PHE A 273 -3.90 -26.44 11.76
N GLY A 274 -4.12 -26.39 13.07
CA GLY A 274 -5.40 -26.48 13.75
C GLY A 274 -5.19 -26.81 15.24
N PRO A 275 -6.11 -26.42 16.14
CA PRO A 275 -5.95 -26.65 17.57
C PRO A 275 -6.12 -28.13 17.92
N SER A 276 -5.49 -28.58 19.00
CA SER A 276 -5.77 -29.89 19.60
C SER A 276 -7.23 -30.00 20.03
N GLN A 277 -7.73 -31.22 20.26
CA GLN A 277 -9.08 -31.43 20.78
C GLN A 277 -9.36 -30.61 22.04
N ALA A 278 -8.38 -30.56 22.96
CA ALA A 278 -8.49 -29.84 24.22
C ALA A 278 -8.52 -28.31 24.03
N ALA A 279 -7.81 -27.77 23.03
CA ALA A 279 -7.85 -26.35 22.71
C ALA A 279 -9.07 -25.97 21.85
N ALA A 280 -9.58 -26.90 21.04
CA ALA A 280 -10.82 -26.75 20.27
C ALA A 280 -12.07 -26.66 21.16
N GLU A 281 -11.96 -26.96 22.46
CA GLU A 281 -13.00 -26.78 23.47
C GLU A 281 -13.57 -25.35 23.47
N LEU A 282 -12.77 -24.33 23.07
CA LEU A 282 -13.21 -22.94 22.90
C LEU A 282 -14.38 -22.76 21.90
N GLU A 283 -14.52 -23.64 20.90
CA GLU A 283 -15.68 -23.67 19.99
C GLU A 283 -16.66 -24.78 20.40
N ALA A 284 -16.14 -25.93 20.84
CA ALA A 284 -16.95 -27.11 21.12
C ALA A 284 -17.89 -26.93 22.32
N SER A 285 -17.57 -26.05 23.27
CA SER A 285 -18.37 -25.79 24.47
C SER A 285 -18.45 -24.29 24.78
N LYS A 286 -19.61 -23.69 24.51
CA LYS A 286 -19.85 -22.27 24.86
C LYS A 286 -19.80 -22.04 26.36
N ALA A 287 -20.23 -23.01 27.15
CA ALA A 287 -20.14 -22.96 28.60
C ALA A 287 -18.67 -22.83 29.05
N PHE A 288 -17.78 -23.66 28.50
CA PHE A 288 -16.34 -23.60 28.76
C PHE A 288 -15.76 -22.23 28.37
N THR A 289 -16.07 -21.74 27.18
CA THR A 289 -15.57 -20.44 26.70
C THR A 289 -15.99 -19.31 27.61
N LYS A 290 -17.23 -19.30 28.08
CA LYS A 290 -17.70 -18.26 29.00
C LYS A 290 -16.99 -18.31 30.35
N ASP A 291 -16.82 -19.51 30.92
CA ASP A 291 -16.06 -19.70 32.16
C ASP A 291 -14.60 -19.26 32.01
N PHE A 292 -13.96 -19.60 30.89
CA PHE A 292 -12.60 -19.20 30.56
C PHE A 292 -12.45 -17.67 30.43
N LEU A 293 -13.38 -17.01 29.73
CA LEU A 293 -13.36 -15.56 29.54
C LEU A 293 -13.53 -14.81 30.87
N GLU A 294 -14.44 -15.26 31.73
CA GLU A 294 -14.67 -14.67 33.06
C GLU A 294 -13.46 -14.88 33.98
N GLU A 295 -12.95 -16.11 34.08
CA GLU A 295 -11.78 -16.45 34.92
C GLU A 295 -10.57 -15.56 34.60
N HIS A 296 -10.40 -15.23 33.32
CA HIS A 296 -9.26 -14.46 32.85
C HIS A 296 -9.57 -12.98 32.62
N ASN A 297 -10.73 -12.47 32.98
CA ASN A 297 -11.14 -11.07 32.79
C ASN A 297 -10.99 -10.64 31.31
N ILE A 298 -11.59 -11.40 30.40
CA ILE A 298 -11.69 -11.05 28.98
C ILE A 298 -13.16 -10.63 28.73
N PRO A 299 -13.43 -9.41 28.23
CA PRO A 299 -14.79 -8.90 28.09
C PRO A 299 -15.74 -9.82 27.31
N THR A 300 -16.87 -10.17 27.91
CA THR A 300 -17.97 -10.92 27.30
C THR A 300 -19.30 -10.56 27.97
N ALA A 301 -20.43 -11.01 27.40
CA ALA A 301 -21.73 -10.85 28.04
C ALA A 301 -21.77 -11.58 29.38
N LYS A 302 -22.36 -10.95 30.40
CA LYS A 302 -22.72 -11.63 31.66
C LYS A 302 -23.54 -12.86 31.33
N TYR A 303 -23.24 -13.97 32.00
CA TYR A 303 -23.86 -15.25 31.67
C TYR A 303 -24.03 -16.12 32.91
N ARG A 304 -24.79 -17.20 32.73
CA ARG A 304 -24.82 -18.33 33.67
C ARG A 304 -25.06 -19.63 32.90
N ASN A 305 -24.32 -20.67 33.30
CA ASN A 305 -24.42 -22.02 32.74
C ASN A 305 -25.39 -22.88 33.57
N PHE A 306 -26.19 -23.71 32.91
CA PHE A 306 -27.16 -24.60 33.53
C PHE A 306 -27.11 -26.00 32.93
N THR A 307 -27.10 -27.02 33.79
CA THR A 307 -27.24 -28.43 33.43
C THR A 307 -28.58 -29.02 33.87
N ASP A 308 -29.30 -28.31 34.74
CA ASP A 308 -30.65 -28.66 35.20
C ASP A 308 -31.68 -27.65 34.66
N THR A 309 -32.74 -28.17 34.05
CA THR A 309 -33.77 -27.35 33.40
C THR A 309 -34.60 -26.56 34.43
N GLU A 310 -34.92 -27.13 35.59
CA GLU A 310 -35.72 -26.45 36.61
C GLU A 310 -34.94 -25.28 37.20
N GLU A 311 -33.63 -25.44 37.44
CA GLU A 311 -32.75 -24.34 37.86
C GLU A 311 -32.66 -23.21 36.82
N ALA A 312 -32.57 -23.56 35.54
CA ALA A 312 -32.55 -22.58 34.45
C ALA A 312 -33.87 -21.79 34.39
N LEU A 313 -35.01 -22.48 34.50
CA LEU A 313 -36.33 -21.86 34.51
C LEU A 313 -36.55 -20.97 35.74
N ALA A 314 -36.08 -21.39 36.92
CA ALA A 314 -36.13 -20.59 38.13
C ALA A 314 -35.28 -19.32 38.01
N TYR A 315 -34.10 -19.40 37.39
CA TYR A 315 -33.27 -18.24 37.10
C TYR A 315 -33.98 -17.25 36.18
N VAL A 316 -34.54 -17.73 35.05
CA VAL A 316 -35.29 -16.88 34.12
C VAL A 316 -36.49 -16.23 34.80
N ALA A 317 -37.22 -16.96 35.66
CA ALA A 317 -38.35 -16.41 36.40
C ALA A 317 -37.95 -15.25 37.33
N ALA A 318 -36.76 -15.34 37.93
CA ALA A 318 -36.22 -14.35 38.87
C ALA A 318 -35.64 -13.08 38.20
N LEU A 319 -35.39 -13.11 36.88
CA LEU A 319 -34.91 -11.93 36.15
C LEU A 319 -35.98 -10.81 36.12
N PRO A 320 -35.61 -9.52 36.15
CA PRO A 320 -36.54 -8.42 35.91
C PRO A 320 -37.18 -8.52 34.52
N ASP A 321 -38.45 -8.13 34.38
CA ASP A 321 -39.16 -8.20 33.09
C ASP A 321 -38.57 -7.27 32.01
N THR A 322 -37.76 -6.29 32.41
CA THR A 322 -37.03 -5.40 31.50
C THR A 322 -35.71 -5.98 31.01
N GLU A 323 -35.25 -7.11 31.56
CA GLU A 323 -33.95 -7.71 31.22
C GLU A 323 -34.11 -8.70 30.07
N ARG A 324 -33.51 -8.37 28.93
CA ARG A 324 -33.46 -9.25 27.75
C ARG A 324 -32.24 -10.16 27.80
N VAL A 325 -32.44 -11.43 27.48
CA VAL A 325 -31.38 -12.45 27.48
C VAL A 325 -31.34 -13.22 26.17
N VAL A 326 -30.23 -13.92 25.95
CA VAL A 326 -30.00 -14.84 24.84
C VAL A 326 -29.82 -16.24 25.42
N VAL A 327 -30.44 -17.24 24.80
CA VAL A 327 -30.37 -18.64 25.24
C VAL A 327 -29.59 -19.44 24.21
N LYS A 328 -28.50 -20.10 24.63
CA LYS A 328 -27.59 -20.83 23.75
C LYS A 328 -27.40 -22.28 24.21
N ALA A 329 -27.38 -23.21 23.26
CA ALA A 329 -26.89 -24.57 23.48
C ALA A 329 -25.36 -24.55 23.58
N SER A 330 -24.80 -25.23 24.58
CA SER A 330 -23.34 -25.22 24.81
C SER A 330 -22.58 -25.90 23.68
N GLY A 331 -23.05 -27.06 23.20
CA GLY A 331 -22.35 -27.84 22.18
C GLY A 331 -22.48 -27.30 20.75
N LEU A 332 -21.87 -28.01 19.81
CA LEU A 332 -21.93 -27.71 18.38
C LEU A 332 -23.35 -27.95 17.82
N ALA A 333 -24.09 -26.86 17.58
CA ALA A 333 -25.44 -26.88 17.03
C ALA A 333 -25.52 -26.27 15.61
N ALA A 334 -24.40 -26.27 14.87
CA ALA A 334 -24.29 -25.73 13.50
C ALA A 334 -24.90 -24.31 13.33
N GLY A 335 -24.69 -23.44 14.32
CA GLY A 335 -25.21 -22.06 14.33
C GLY A 335 -26.72 -21.92 14.60
N LYS A 336 -27.46 -23.02 14.79
CA LYS A 336 -28.92 -23.02 15.04
C LYS A 336 -29.29 -22.99 16.53
N GLY A 337 -28.38 -23.38 17.40
CA GLY A 337 -28.59 -23.43 18.85
C GLY A 337 -28.48 -22.09 19.57
N VAL A 338 -28.77 -20.96 18.91
CA VAL A 338 -28.76 -19.62 19.50
C VAL A 338 -30.15 -19.01 19.28
N LEU A 339 -30.88 -18.81 20.38
CA LEU A 339 -32.25 -18.29 20.38
C LEU A 339 -32.25 -16.89 21.02
N LEU A 340 -32.92 -15.93 20.36
CA LEU A 340 -32.97 -14.51 20.72
C LEU A 340 -34.38 -14.11 21.17
N PRO A 341 -34.87 -14.61 22.33
CA PRO A 341 -36.21 -14.28 22.81
C PRO A 341 -36.35 -12.77 23.07
N GLU A 342 -37.56 -12.25 22.89
CA GLU A 342 -37.92 -10.86 23.20
C GLU A 342 -38.67 -10.76 24.53
N THR A 343 -39.32 -11.85 24.96
CA THR A 343 -40.09 -11.92 26.21
C THR A 343 -39.60 -13.00 27.16
N LYS A 344 -40.00 -12.93 28.43
CA LYS A 344 -39.68 -13.95 29.44
C LYS A 344 -40.33 -15.29 29.10
N GLU A 345 -41.55 -15.27 28.57
CA GLU A 345 -42.28 -16.47 28.12
C GLU A 345 -41.55 -17.16 26.96
N GLU A 346 -41.07 -16.39 25.97
CA GLU A 346 -40.24 -16.90 24.88
C GLU A 346 -38.90 -17.43 25.40
N THR A 347 -38.32 -16.80 26.42
CA THR A 347 -37.08 -17.28 27.05
C THR A 347 -37.30 -18.64 27.71
N ILE A 348 -38.41 -18.83 28.44
CA ILE A 348 -38.80 -20.11 29.02
C ILE A 348 -38.99 -21.17 27.93
N ALA A 349 -39.63 -20.81 26.82
CA ALA A 349 -39.82 -21.73 25.68
C ALA A 349 -38.46 -22.13 25.07
N ALA A 350 -37.56 -21.17 24.87
CA ALA A 350 -36.21 -21.41 24.33
C ALA A 350 -35.38 -22.34 25.23
N VAL A 351 -35.45 -22.18 26.56
CA VAL A 351 -34.78 -23.08 27.52
C VAL A 351 -35.32 -24.50 27.40
N LYS A 352 -36.65 -24.67 27.31
CA LYS A 352 -37.28 -25.99 27.13
C LYS A 352 -36.90 -26.63 25.80
N GLU A 353 -36.89 -25.86 24.71
CA GLU A 353 -36.52 -26.36 23.39
C GLU A 353 -35.09 -26.94 23.39
N ILE A 354 -34.16 -26.24 24.05
CA ILE A 354 -32.76 -26.67 24.15
C ILE A 354 -32.60 -27.87 25.09
N MET A 355 -33.15 -27.79 26.31
CA MET A 355 -32.82 -28.74 27.39
C MET A 355 -33.84 -29.88 27.55
N SER A 356 -35.14 -29.60 27.39
CA SER A 356 -36.21 -30.60 27.56
C SER A 356 -36.50 -31.36 26.28
N ASP A 357 -36.70 -30.63 25.18
CA ASP A 357 -37.08 -31.22 23.89
C ASP A 357 -35.87 -31.81 23.15
N LYS A 358 -34.65 -31.54 23.67
CA LYS A 358 -33.36 -31.94 23.09
C LYS A 358 -33.31 -31.68 21.58
N ALA A 359 -33.82 -30.52 21.14
CA ALA A 359 -33.89 -30.16 19.73
C ALA A 359 -32.51 -30.18 19.03
N PHE A 360 -31.43 -30.07 19.81
CA PHE A 360 -30.04 -30.09 19.37
C PHE A 360 -29.25 -31.32 19.87
N GLY A 361 -29.94 -32.39 20.31
CA GLY A 361 -29.31 -33.58 20.86
C GLY A 361 -28.44 -33.28 22.09
N ASN A 362 -27.28 -33.93 22.19
CA ASN A 362 -26.36 -33.77 23.33
C ASN A 362 -25.76 -32.35 23.42
N ALA A 363 -25.80 -31.56 22.34
CA ALA A 363 -25.33 -30.18 22.38
C ALA A 363 -26.17 -29.29 23.33
N GLY A 364 -27.41 -29.69 23.61
CA GLY A 364 -28.33 -29.01 24.52
C GLY A 364 -28.30 -29.48 25.98
N ASP A 365 -27.45 -30.45 26.34
CA ASP A 365 -27.36 -30.95 27.72
C ASP A 365 -26.84 -29.88 28.70
N THR A 366 -26.21 -28.82 28.18
CA THR A 366 -25.88 -27.61 28.94
C THR A 366 -26.39 -26.39 28.19
N CYS A 367 -27.09 -25.52 28.91
CA CYS A 367 -27.65 -24.27 28.41
C CYS A 367 -26.87 -23.08 28.99
N VAL A 368 -26.55 -22.12 28.14
CA VAL A 368 -25.93 -20.85 28.51
C VAL A 368 -26.97 -19.74 28.34
N ILE A 369 -27.29 -19.03 29.42
CA ILE A 369 -28.15 -17.85 29.38
C ILE A 369 -27.27 -16.62 29.59
N GLU A 370 -27.25 -15.71 28.63
CA GLU A 370 -26.42 -14.51 28.66
C GLU A 370 -27.24 -13.22 28.48
N SER A 371 -26.75 -12.11 29.01
CA SER A 371 -27.36 -10.79 28.81
C SER A 371 -27.31 -10.39 27.33
N PHE A 372 -28.40 -9.80 26.83
CA PHE A 372 -28.46 -9.31 25.47
C PHE A 372 -27.56 -8.08 25.29
N MET A 373 -26.60 -8.16 24.37
CA MET A 373 -25.72 -7.06 24.01
C MET A 373 -26.18 -6.37 22.73
N THR A 374 -25.89 -5.08 22.61
CA THR A 374 -26.19 -4.27 21.43
C THR A 374 -24.92 -3.64 20.87
N GLY A 375 -24.83 -3.57 19.55
CA GLY A 375 -23.69 -3.05 18.83
C GLY A 375 -23.57 -3.66 17.44
N PRO A 376 -22.65 -3.16 16.61
CA PRO A 376 -22.23 -3.87 15.40
C PRO A 376 -21.51 -5.18 15.76
N GLU A 377 -21.87 -6.27 15.08
CA GLU A 377 -21.09 -7.51 15.11
C GLU A 377 -19.87 -7.40 14.18
N ALA A 378 -18.75 -8.03 14.55
CA ALA A 378 -17.57 -8.13 13.71
C ALA A 378 -16.90 -9.50 13.90
N SER A 379 -16.39 -10.06 12.80
CA SER A 379 -15.65 -11.31 12.75
C SER A 379 -14.15 -10.98 12.77
N CYS A 380 -13.48 -11.27 13.89
CA CYS A 380 -12.08 -10.91 14.10
C CYS A 380 -11.26 -12.19 14.22
N LEU A 381 -10.47 -12.52 13.18
CA LEU A 381 -9.70 -13.76 13.12
C LEU A 381 -8.23 -13.46 13.39
N ALA A 382 -7.54 -14.36 14.07
CA ALA A 382 -6.10 -14.26 14.32
C ALA A 382 -5.38 -15.56 14.00
N PHE A 383 -4.19 -15.46 13.40
CA PHE A 383 -3.25 -16.58 13.36
C PHE A 383 -2.63 -16.77 14.74
N CYS A 384 -2.54 -18.00 15.23
CA CYS A 384 -2.04 -18.33 16.56
C CYS A 384 -1.02 -19.47 16.53
N ASP A 385 0.02 -19.39 17.37
CA ASP A 385 1.12 -20.37 17.45
C ASP A 385 1.30 -20.99 18.85
N GLY A 386 0.31 -20.82 19.72
CA GLY A 386 0.33 -21.28 21.11
C GLY A 386 0.91 -20.27 22.10
N LYS A 387 1.48 -19.15 21.66
CA LYS A 387 1.94 -18.06 22.56
C LYS A 387 1.71 -16.65 22.01
N THR A 388 1.54 -16.52 20.71
CA THR A 388 1.32 -15.26 20.00
C THR A 388 0.04 -15.34 19.18
N ALA A 389 -0.56 -14.18 18.94
CA ALA A 389 -1.67 -14.03 18.01
C ALA A 389 -1.41 -12.82 17.11
N VAL A 390 -1.70 -12.95 15.81
CA VAL A 390 -1.64 -11.83 14.85
C VAL A 390 -3.00 -11.66 14.21
N LEU A 391 -3.64 -10.52 14.46
CA LEU A 391 -5.01 -10.25 14.03
C LEU A 391 -5.06 -9.94 12.51
N MET A 392 -6.04 -10.54 11.82
CA MET A 392 -6.36 -10.24 10.42
C MET A 392 -7.27 -9.00 10.34
N PRO A 393 -7.37 -8.31 9.19
CA PRO A 393 -8.37 -7.28 8.99
C PRO A 393 -9.75 -7.80 9.37
N ALA A 394 -10.50 -7.05 10.17
CA ALA A 394 -11.82 -7.50 10.60
C ALA A 394 -12.73 -7.74 9.38
N ALA A 395 -13.56 -8.76 9.45
CA ALA A 395 -14.62 -9.02 8.49
C ALA A 395 -15.99 -8.79 9.16
N GLN A 396 -17.03 -8.65 8.35
CA GLN A 396 -18.40 -8.76 8.83
C GLN A 396 -19.18 -9.68 7.89
N ASP A 397 -19.89 -10.63 8.47
CA ASP A 397 -20.73 -11.58 7.74
C ASP A 397 -22.21 -11.18 7.78
N HIS A 398 -22.98 -11.73 6.86
CA HIS A 398 -24.43 -11.55 6.79
C HIS A 398 -25.13 -12.90 6.99
N LYS A 399 -25.48 -13.23 8.24
CA LYS A 399 -26.07 -14.54 8.60
C LYS A 399 -27.49 -14.75 8.10
N ARG A 400 -28.27 -13.69 7.90
CA ARG A 400 -29.69 -13.77 7.53
C ARG A 400 -29.89 -14.11 6.06
N ALA A 401 -30.86 -14.99 5.77
CA ALA A 401 -31.08 -15.56 4.44
C ALA A 401 -31.54 -14.56 3.37
N LEU A 402 -32.27 -13.51 3.77
CA LEU A 402 -32.91 -12.53 2.88
C LEU A 402 -32.37 -11.11 3.11
N ASP A 403 -32.59 -10.25 2.12
CA ASP A 403 -32.24 -8.81 2.19
C ASP A 403 -32.92 -8.12 3.38
N GLY A 404 -32.30 -7.05 3.89
CA GLY A 404 -32.74 -6.33 5.08
C GLY A 404 -32.58 -7.14 6.37
N ASP A 405 -31.63 -8.08 6.38
CA ASP A 405 -31.35 -9.01 7.48
C ASP A 405 -32.59 -9.78 7.96
N GLN A 406 -33.43 -10.20 7.00
CA GLN A 406 -34.65 -10.96 7.25
C GLN A 406 -34.47 -12.48 7.05
N GLY A 407 -35.45 -13.25 7.52
CA GLY A 407 -35.48 -14.70 7.36
C GLY A 407 -34.63 -15.46 8.40
N LEU A 408 -34.48 -16.76 8.18
CA LEU A 408 -33.76 -17.65 9.09
C LEU A 408 -32.25 -17.36 9.10
N ASN A 409 -31.58 -17.66 10.21
CA ASN A 409 -30.13 -17.68 10.27
C ASN A 409 -29.58 -18.80 9.38
N THR A 410 -28.48 -18.49 8.71
CA THR A 410 -27.73 -19.36 7.81
C THR A 410 -26.29 -19.49 8.30
N GLY A 411 -25.46 -20.24 7.57
CA GLY A 411 -24.01 -20.21 7.77
C GLY A 411 -23.33 -18.95 7.22
N GLY A 412 -24.07 -17.96 6.71
CA GLY A 412 -23.57 -16.74 6.06
C GLY A 412 -23.94 -16.68 4.57
N MET A 413 -24.60 -15.60 4.16
CA MET A 413 -25.01 -15.28 2.78
C MET A 413 -24.04 -14.32 2.06
N GLY A 414 -23.02 -13.86 2.76
CA GLY A 414 -21.97 -12.99 2.23
C GLY A 414 -21.12 -12.45 3.36
N ALA A 415 -19.96 -11.91 3.02
CA ALA A 415 -19.05 -11.26 3.95
C ALA A 415 -18.25 -10.18 3.22
N TYR A 416 -17.60 -9.31 3.97
CA TYR A 416 -16.68 -8.32 3.42
C TYR A 416 -15.60 -7.94 4.42
N SER A 417 -14.47 -7.44 3.91
CA SER A 417 -13.31 -7.00 4.69
C SER A 417 -12.54 -5.89 3.95
N PRO A 418 -11.98 -4.88 4.64
CA PRO A 418 -12.06 -4.64 6.09
C PRO A 418 -13.45 -4.16 6.54
N ALA A 419 -13.85 -4.50 7.76
CA ALA A 419 -15.11 -4.07 8.37
C ALA A 419 -14.95 -2.67 9.00
N PRO A 420 -15.61 -1.60 8.48
CA PRO A 420 -15.41 -0.24 8.95
C PRO A 420 -15.85 0.02 10.40
N CYS A 421 -16.64 -0.87 10.99
CA CYS A 421 -17.06 -0.77 12.37
C CYS A 421 -15.91 -1.01 13.37
N VAL A 422 -14.87 -1.77 12.97
CA VAL A 422 -13.68 -2.00 13.79
C VAL A 422 -12.67 -0.89 13.52
N THR A 423 -12.61 0.06 14.44
CA THR A 423 -11.63 1.15 14.40
C THR A 423 -10.23 0.63 14.71
N PRO A 424 -9.16 1.38 14.39
CA PRO A 424 -7.79 1.00 14.76
C PRO A 424 -7.59 0.76 16.27
N ASP A 425 -8.31 1.48 17.13
CA ASP A 425 -8.23 1.29 18.58
C ASP A 425 -8.93 -0.01 19.00
N PHE A 426 -10.11 -0.31 18.43
CA PHE A 426 -10.75 -1.61 18.65
C PHE A 426 -9.92 -2.76 18.09
N HIS A 427 -9.26 -2.59 16.95
CA HIS A 427 -8.35 -3.60 16.41
C HIS A 427 -7.24 -3.95 17.41
N LYS A 428 -6.60 -2.95 18.02
CA LYS A 428 -5.56 -3.16 19.05
C LYS A 428 -6.10 -3.84 20.30
N GLU A 429 -7.27 -3.42 20.78
CA GLU A 429 -7.90 -4.00 21.95
C GLU A 429 -8.29 -5.47 21.72
N ILE A 430 -8.88 -5.76 20.55
CA ILE A 430 -9.25 -7.11 20.14
C ILE A 430 -8.01 -8.00 19.97
N GLU A 431 -6.94 -7.49 19.37
CA GLU A 431 -5.69 -8.24 19.24
C GLU A 431 -5.11 -8.59 20.62
N ALA A 432 -5.11 -7.64 21.57
CA ALA A 432 -4.69 -7.90 22.93
C ALA A 432 -5.56 -8.97 23.63
N MET A 433 -6.88 -8.98 23.37
CA MET A 433 -7.78 -10.03 23.87
C MET A 433 -7.46 -11.40 23.27
N CYS A 434 -7.14 -11.47 21.97
CA CYS A 434 -6.72 -12.71 21.30
C CYS A 434 -5.38 -13.22 21.86
N ILE A 435 -4.38 -12.35 22.03
CA ILE A 435 -3.09 -12.69 22.63
C ILE A 435 -3.30 -13.26 24.04
N LYS A 436 -4.09 -12.56 24.87
CA LYS A 436 -4.40 -13.00 26.23
C LYS A 436 -5.09 -14.37 26.26
N THR A 437 -6.04 -14.60 25.34
CA THR A 437 -6.68 -15.92 25.18
C THR A 437 -5.64 -17.01 24.90
N VAL A 438 -4.75 -16.79 23.94
CA VAL A 438 -3.72 -17.77 23.56
C VAL A 438 -2.74 -18.03 24.72
N GLU A 439 -2.29 -16.99 25.41
CA GLU A 439 -1.40 -17.11 26.58
C GLU A 439 -2.05 -17.94 27.70
N LYS A 440 -3.32 -17.68 28.02
CA LYS A 440 -4.04 -18.39 29.09
C LYS A 440 -4.37 -19.84 28.73
N MET A 441 -4.64 -20.12 27.45
CA MET A 441 -4.75 -21.49 26.96
C MET A 441 -3.42 -22.26 27.10
N ALA A 442 -2.29 -21.60 26.86
CA ALA A 442 -0.97 -22.18 27.05
C ALA A 442 -0.65 -22.43 28.53
N GLU A 443 -0.98 -21.50 29.42
CA GLU A 443 -0.84 -21.67 30.89
C GLU A 443 -1.65 -22.86 31.42
N ARG A 444 -2.83 -23.13 30.84
CA ARG A 444 -3.67 -24.31 31.13
C ARG A 444 -3.06 -25.64 30.64
N GLY A 445 -2.00 -25.59 29.83
CA GLY A 445 -1.38 -26.77 29.21
C GLY A 445 -2.08 -27.22 27.91
N THR A 446 -2.94 -26.37 27.34
CA THR A 446 -3.66 -26.61 26.08
C THR A 446 -3.36 -25.50 25.07
N PRO A 447 -2.09 -25.34 24.62
CA PRO A 447 -1.70 -24.24 23.75
C PRO A 447 -2.53 -24.21 22.45
N TYR A 448 -2.97 -23.02 22.07
CA TYR A 448 -3.85 -22.82 20.93
C TYR A 448 -3.05 -22.52 19.65
N VAL A 449 -3.07 -23.44 18.68
CA VAL A 449 -2.40 -23.31 17.36
C VAL A 449 -3.45 -23.30 16.26
N GLY A 450 -3.34 -22.42 15.27
CA GLY A 450 -4.27 -22.37 14.13
C GLY A 450 -4.89 -20.99 13.94
N VAL A 451 -6.20 -20.93 13.69
CA VAL A 451 -6.94 -19.67 13.58
C VAL A 451 -7.96 -19.54 14.70
N LEU A 452 -7.74 -18.58 15.59
CA LEU A 452 -8.73 -18.17 16.57
C LEU A 452 -9.67 -17.15 15.92
N TYR A 453 -10.92 -17.54 15.71
CA TYR A 453 -11.97 -16.63 15.28
C TYR A 453 -12.70 -16.12 16.51
N ALA A 454 -12.68 -14.81 16.74
CA ALA A 454 -13.48 -14.13 17.74
C ALA A 454 -14.68 -13.44 17.08
N GLY A 455 -15.89 -13.92 17.37
CA GLY A 455 -17.11 -13.16 17.09
C GLY A 455 -17.22 -12.04 18.11
N MET A 456 -17.13 -10.79 17.66
CA MET A 456 -17.13 -9.62 18.53
C MET A 456 -18.44 -8.85 18.43
N MET A 457 -18.90 -8.33 19.57
CA MET A 457 -19.90 -7.28 19.64
C MET A 457 -19.21 -5.97 20.03
N LEU A 458 -19.33 -4.94 19.21
CA LEU A 458 -18.77 -3.61 19.48
C LEU A 458 -19.78 -2.78 20.29
N THR A 459 -19.68 -2.89 21.62
CA THR A 459 -20.63 -2.22 22.53
C THR A 459 -20.18 -0.78 22.83
N PRO A 460 -21.06 0.06 23.42
CA PRO A 460 -20.66 1.39 23.91
C PRO A 460 -19.53 1.37 24.95
N ASN A 461 -19.28 0.22 25.60
CA ASN A 461 -18.23 0.06 26.62
C ASN A 461 -16.96 -0.59 26.07
N GLY A 462 -16.89 -0.85 24.76
CA GLY A 462 -15.78 -1.55 24.11
C GLY A 462 -16.18 -2.87 23.45
N PRO A 463 -15.23 -3.55 22.78
CA PRO A 463 -15.42 -4.85 22.16
C PRO A 463 -15.67 -5.93 23.22
N SER A 464 -16.56 -6.86 22.93
CA SER A 464 -16.88 -7.99 23.81
C SER A 464 -17.05 -9.27 23.00
N VAL A 465 -16.46 -10.37 23.47
CA VAL A 465 -16.52 -11.66 22.80
C VAL A 465 -17.94 -12.22 22.91
N LEU A 466 -18.55 -12.54 21.76
CA LEU A 466 -19.82 -13.27 21.66
C LEU A 466 -19.58 -14.78 21.72
N GLU A 467 -18.59 -15.25 20.96
CA GLU A 467 -18.20 -16.65 20.83
C GLU A 467 -16.81 -16.76 20.19
N PHE A 468 -16.15 -17.89 20.41
CA PHE A 468 -14.98 -18.28 19.63
C PHE A 468 -15.35 -19.39 18.64
N ASN A 469 -14.77 -19.32 17.44
CA ASN A 469 -14.64 -20.46 16.54
C ASN A 469 -13.14 -20.80 16.42
N CYS A 470 -12.84 -22.07 16.22
CA CYS A 470 -11.50 -22.62 16.33
C CYS A 470 -10.81 -22.85 14.98
N ARG A 471 -11.32 -22.18 13.95
CA ARG A 471 -10.94 -22.35 12.56
C ARG A 471 -11.30 -21.11 11.77
N PHE A 472 -10.90 -21.09 10.51
CA PHE A 472 -11.28 -20.09 9.54
C PHE A 472 -12.82 -19.98 9.35
N GLY A 473 -13.34 -18.77 9.21
CA GLY A 473 -14.76 -18.50 8.94
C GLY A 473 -15.20 -18.92 7.52
N ASP A 474 -16.49 -19.12 7.29
CA ASP A 474 -17.03 -19.35 5.94
C ASP A 474 -18.37 -18.59 5.86
N PRO A 475 -18.48 -17.46 5.13
CA PRO A 475 -17.63 -17.08 4.00
C PRO A 475 -16.51 -16.05 4.28
N GLU A 476 -16.12 -15.82 5.54
CA GLU A 476 -15.10 -14.81 5.89
C GLU A 476 -13.73 -15.12 5.28
N THR A 477 -13.35 -16.39 5.17
CA THR A 477 -12.06 -16.78 4.55
C THR A 477 -11.95 -16.31 3.11
N GLN A 478 -13.05 -16.35 2.37
CA GLN A 478 -13.12 -15.97 0.98
C GLN A 478 -12.87 -14.47 0.77
N VAL A 479 -13.04 -13.62 1.80
CA VAL A 479 -12.68 -12.19 1.74
C VAL A 479 -11.35 -11.87 2.41
N LEU A 480 -10.91 -12.67 3.38
CA LEU A 480 -9.64 -12.43 4.09
C LEU A 480 -8.41 -12.89 3.31
N LEU A 481 -8.45 -14.10 2.74
CA LEU A 481 -7.27 -14.65 2.06
C LEU A 481 -6.87 -13.89 0.78
N PRO A 482 -7.79 -13.33 -0.04
CA PRO A 482 -7.38 -12.48 -1.16
C PRO A 482 -6.64 -11.20 -0.76
N LEU A 483 -6.82 -10.76 0.50
CA LEU A 483 -6.16 -9.60 1.08
C LEU A 483 -4.81 -9.96 1.71
N LEU A 484 -4.46 -11.24 1.88
CA LEU A 484 -3.17 -11.65 2.45
C LEU A 484 -2.02 -11.26 1.51
N ASP A 485 -0.99 -10.62 2.06
CA ASP A 485 0.19 -10.11 1.34
C ASP A 485 1.51 -10.72 1.87
N CYS A 486 1.44 -12.02 2.14
CA CYS A 486 2.56 -12.87 2.52
C CYS A 486 2.22 -14.35 2.22
N ASP A 487 3.21 -15.24 2.25
CA ASP A 487 3.00 -16.67 1.97
C ASP A 487 2.26 -17.39 3.12
N LEU A 488 1.03 -17.84 2.84
CA LEU A 488 0.19 -18.57 3.80
C LEU A 488 0.84 -19.88 4.28
N PHE A 489 1.60 -20.58 3.43
CA PHE A 489 2.27 -21.82 3.82
C PHE A 489 3.34 -21.57 4.89
N GLU A 490 4.11 -20.49 4.75
CA GLU A 490 5.12 -20.09 5.74
C GLU A 490 4.46 -19.68 7.06
N VAL A 491 3.37 -18.90 7.01
CA VAL A 491 2.57 -18.52 8.19
C VAL A 491 2.06 -19.76 8.93
N MET A 492 1.43 -20.70 8.22
CA MET A 492 0.92 -21.93 8.82
C MET A 492 2.03 -22.78 9.44
N CYS A 493 3.17 -22.93 8.74
CA CYS A 493 4.31 -23.66 9.28
C CYS A 493 4.88 -23.00 10.54
N ALA A 494 4.96 -21.67 10.57
CA ALA A 494 5.42 -20.92 11.73
C ALA A 494 4.48 -21.06 12.94
N CYS A 495 3.16 -21.05 12.70
CA CYS A 495 2.18 -21.36 13.73
C CYS A 495 2.42 -22.75 14.34
N CYS A 496 2.59 -23.78 13.50
CA CYS A 496 2.78 -25.16 13.95
C CYS A 496 4.05 -25.39 14.79
N VAL A 497 5.03 -24.49 14.73
CA VAL A 497 6.31 -24.62 15.47
C VAL A 497 6.50 -23.54 16.53
N GLY A 498 5.49 -22.74 16.84
CA GLY A 498 5.58 -21.70 17.87
C GLY A 498 6.53 -20.55 17.49
N LYS A 499 6.54 -20.17 16.21
CA LYS A 499 7.43 -19.14 15.65
C LYS A 499 6.66 -18.14 14.79
N LEU A 500 5.40 -17.85 15.08
CA LEU A 500 4.65 -16.87 14.29
C LEU A 500 5.25 -15.46 14.41
N ASP A 501 5.91 -15.15 15.52
CA ASP A 501 6.75 -13.96 15.71
C ASP A 501 7.88 -13.79 14.67
N SER A 502 8.27 -14.89 14.01
CA SER A 502 9.26 -14.89 12.95
C SER A 502 8.70 -14.57 11.56
N VAL A 503 7.37 -14.59 11.37
CA VAL A 503 6.79 -14.32 10.05
C VAL A 503 6.15 -12.94 10.03
N ASN A 504 6.49 -12.15 9.02
CA ASN A 504 5.84 -10.88 8.77
C ASN A 504 4.48 -11.11 8.10
N VAL A 505 3.43 -11.30 8.91
CA VAL A 505 2.06 -11.41 8.41
C VAL A 505 1.56 -10.03 7.97
N ARG A 506 1.29 -9.88 6.67
CA ARG A 506 0.83 -8.63 6.07
C ARG A 506 -0.46 -8.83 5.29
N PHE A 507 -1.21 -7.74 5.14
CA PHE A 507 -2.39 -7.67 4.30
C PHE A 507 -2.30 -6.45 3.40
N LYS A 508 -2.91 -6.53 2.21
CA LYS A 508 -2.93 -5.47 1.21
C LYS A 508 -3.59 -4.20 1.79
N GLU A 509 -2.87 -3.09 1.72
CA GLU A 509 -3.41 -1.78 2.06
C GLU A 509 -4.27 -1.23 0.92
N ASN A 510 -5.19 -0.30 1.24
CA ASN A 510 -6.09 0.35 0.28
C ASN A 510 -6.83 -0.64 -0.64
N THR A 511 -7.14 -1.83 -0.12
CA THR A 511 -7.79 -2.91 -0.84
C THR A 511 -8.91 -3.48 0.02
N ALA A 512 -10.06 -3.75 -0.57
CA ALA A 512 -11.20 -4.40 0.06
C ALA A 512 -11.62 -5.63 -0.75
N ALA A 513 -12.23 -6.59 -0.07
CA ALA A 513 -12.82 -7.77 -0.66
C ALA A 513 -14.25 -7.94 -0.17
N ALA A 514 -15.14 -8.36 -1.06
CA ALA A 514 -16.53 -8.65 -0.73
C ALA A 514 -16.97 -9.93 -1.41
N THR A 515 -17.68 -10.79 -0.70
CA THR A 515 -18.17 -12.06 -1.24
C THR A 515 -19.68 -12.15 -1.12
N VAL A 516 -20.31 -12.62 -2.19
CA VAL A 516 -21.74 -12.88 -2.26
C VAL A 516 -21.94 -14.39 -2.39
N VAL A 517 -22.69 -14.98 -1.46
CA VAL A 517 -22.97 -16.42 -1.51
C VAL A 517 -24.16 -16.66 -2.42
N CYS A 518 -23.96 -17.53 -3.41
CA CYS A 518 -25.02 -18.10 -4.23
C CYS A 518 -25.45 -19.44 -3.61
N ALA A 519 -26.69 -19.48 -3.15
CA ALA A 519 -27.32 -20.64 -2.52
C ALA A 519 -28.38 -21.26 -3.43
N ALA A 520 -28.69 -22.53 -3.19
CA ALA A 520 -29.84 -23.18 -3.82
C ALA A 520 -31.14 -22.59 -3.24
N GLN A 521 -32.10 -22.22 -4.09
CA GLN A 521 -33.37 -21.65 -3.65
C GLN A 521 -34.07 -22.56 -2.62
N GLY A 522 -34.50 -21.97 -1.51
CA GLY A 522 -35.09 -22.68 -0.36
C GLY A 522 -34.12 -22.89 0.81
N TYR A 523 -32.81 -22.70 0.63
CA TYR A 523 -31.85 -22.64 1.74
C TYR A 523 -32.21 -21.50 2.73
N PRO A 524 -32.14 -21.70 4.07
CA PRO A 524 -31.57 -22.83 4.82
C PRO A 524 -32.53 -23.99 5.11
N GLN A 525 -33.74 -23.98 4.56
CA GLN A 525 -34.70 -25.07 4.67
C GLN A 525 -34.39 -26.17 3.61
N LYS A 526 -35.39 -26.96 3.20
CA LYS A 526 -35.20 -27.98 2.16
C LYS A 526 -34.98 -27.30 0.81
N TYR A 527 -33.90 -27.67 0.13
CA TYR A 527 -33.49 -27.13 -1.17
C TYR A 527 -33.28 -28.24 -2.21
N PRO A 528 -33.39 -27.93 -3.52
CA PRO A 528 -33.10 -28.87 -4.60
C PRO A 528 -31.58 -29.13 -4.73
N LYS A 529 -31.23 -30.32 -5.22
CA LYS A 529 -29.85 -30.74 -5.52
C LYS A 529 -29.74 -31.18 -6.98
N GLY A 530 -28.51 -31.31 -7.49
CA GLY A 530 -28.23 -31.85 -8.83
C GLY A 530 -28.40 -30.85 -9.99
N MET A 531 -28.80 -29.61 -9.70
CA MET A 531 -28.93 -28.55 -10.69
C MET A 531 -27.58 -28.27 -11.36
N GLU A 532 -27.58 -28.08 -12.67
CA GLU A 532 -26.41 -27.68 -13.45
C GLU A 532 -26.04 -26.24 -13.13
N ILE A 533 -24.73 -25.96 -13.01
CA ILE A 533 -24.21 -24.61 -12.82
C ILE A 533 -23.64 -24.11 -14.15
N THR A 534 -24.25 -23.06 -14.70
CA THR A 534 -23.82 -22.41 -15.95
C THR A 534 -23.23 -21.02 -15.68
N GLY A 535 -22.42 -20.52 -16.62
CA GLY A 535 -21.83 -19.18 -16.55
C GLY A 535 -20.58 -19.04 -15.68
N LEU A 536 -20.04 -20.14 -15.15
CA LEU A 536 -18.79 -20.13 -14.38
C LEU A 536 -17.61 -19.61 -15.19
N SER A 537 -17.45 -20.06 -16.45
CA SER A 537 -16.37 -19.60 -17.32
C SER A 537 -16.43 -18.10 -17.58
N ASP A 538 -17.64 -17.55 -17.79
CA ASP A 538 -17.83 -16.12 -18.02
C ASP A 538 -17.47 -15.32 -16.77
N ALA A 539 -17.89 -15.80 -15.58
CA ALA A 539 -17.52 -15.19 -14.30
C ALA A 539 -16.01 -15.24 -14.04
N ASP A 540 -15.33 -16.33 -14.40
CA ASP A 540 -13.88 -16.50 -14.25
C ASP A 540 -13.06 -15.60 -15.21
N THR A 541 -13.66 -15.07 -16.29
CA THR A 541 -12.99 -14.09 -17.17
C THR A 541 -13.00 -12.66 -16.62
N LEU A 542 -13.79 -12.38 -15.59
CA LEU A 542 -13.90 -11.03 -15.04
C LEU A 542 -12.68 -10.71 -14.16
N GLU A 543 -12.10 -9.53 -14.39
CA GLU A 543 -10.96 -9.05 -13.60
C GLU A 543 -11.34 -8.91 -12.11
N ASN A 544 -10.38 -9.23 -11.24
CA ASN A 544 -10.49 -9.12 -9.79
C ASN A 544 -11.63 -9.93 -9.16
N VAL A 545 -12.08 -11.01 -9.82
CA VAL A 545 -13.11 -11.92 -9.33
C VAL A 545 -12.53 -13.31 -9.12
N LYS A 546 -12.97 -13.99 -8.05
CA LYS A 546 -12.80 -15.44 -7.87
C LYS A 546 -14.09 -16.10 -7.41
N VAL A 547 -14.49 -17.16 -8.10
CA VAL A 547 -15.63 -18.00 -7.71
C VAL A 547 -15.14 -19.17 -6.86
N TYR A 548 -15.42 -19.13 -5.56
CA TYR A 548 -15.11 -20.24 -4.65
C TYR A 548 -16.29 -21.21 -4.57
N HIS A 549 -16.03 -22.46 -4.93
CA HIS A 549 -17.01 -23.53 -4.84
C HIS A 549 -17.14 -24.04 -3.40
N ALA A 550 -18.38 -24.15 -2.91
CA ALA A 550 -18.72 -24.79 -1.65
C ALA A 550 -19.45 -26.12 -1.93
N GLY A 551 -20.78 -26.12 -1.93
CA GLY A 551 -21.59 -27.30 -2.22
C GLY A 551 -21.68 -27.63 -3.70
N THR A 552 -20.57 -28.03 -4.35
CA THR A 552 -20.58 -28.48 -5.76
C THR A 552 -19.98 -29.86 -5.94
N THR A 553 -20.41 -30.58 -6.98
CA THR A 553 -19.82 -31.86 -7.41
C THR A 553 -19.69 -31.88 -8.93
N LEU A 554 -18.85 -32.79 -9.45
CA LEU A 554 -18.85 -33.11 -10.88
C LEU A 554 -19.72 -34.34 -11.13
N ASP A 555 -20.46 -34.34 -12.23
CA ASP A 555 -21.11 -35.55 -12.74
C ASP A 555 -20.18 -36.38 -13.65
N CYS A 556 -20.68 -37.50 -14.17
CA CYS A 556 -19.91 -38.40 -15.04
C CYS A 556 -19.48 -37.79 -16.38
N SER A 557 -20.11 -36.70 -16.81
CA SER A 557 -19.72 -35.92 -18.00
C SER A 557 -18.75 -34.79 -17.67
N GLY A 558 -18.41 -34.64 -16.38
CA GLY A 558 -17.60 -33.55 -15.87
C GLY A 558 -18.37 -32.25 -15.70
N VAL A 559 -19.70 -32.21 -15.77
CA VAL A 559 -20.46 -30.96 -15.55
C VAL A 559 -20.56 -30.66 -14.05
N THR A 560 -20.38 -29.38 -13.68
CA THR A 560 -20.49 -28.94 -12.29
C THR A 560 -21.95 -28.83 -11.87
N ARG A 561 -22.32 -29.48 -10.76
CA ARG A 561 -23.67 -29.52 -10.21
C ARG A 561 -23.74 -29.07 -8.76
N CYS A 562 -24.89 -28.51 -8.37
CA CYS A 562 -25.23 -28.17 -6.99
C CYS A 562 -25.32 -29.42 -6.11
N ASN A 563 -24.58 -29.45 -5.00
CA ASN A 563 -24.54 -30.55 -4.03
C ASN A 563 -24.58 -30.07 -2.56
N GLY A 564 -24.98 -28.82 -2.30
CA GLY A 564 -25.12 -28.27 -0.95
C GLY A 564 -26.06 -27.08 -0.90
N GLY A 565 -26.34 -26.59 0.31
CA GLY A 565 -27.21 -25.42 0.52
C GLY A 565 -26.57 -24.12 0.03
N ARG A 566 -25.38 -23.81 0.55
CA ARG A 566 -24.48 -22.79 -0.02
C ARG A 566 -23.66 -23.45 -1.12
N VAL A 567 -23.72 -22.91 -2.34
CA VAL A 567 -23.17 -23.57 -3.53
C VAL A 567 -21.88 -22.88 -3.95
N LEU A 568 -21.88 -21.55 -4.09
CA LEU A 568 -20.73 -20.75 -4.47
C LEU A 568 -20.58 -19.53 -3.56
N ALA A 569 -19.36 -19.02 -3.42
CA ALA A 569 -19.05 -17.71 -2.87
C ALA A 569 -18.29 -16.92 -3.94
N VAL A 570 -18.95 -15.91 -4.52
CA VAL A 570 -18.41 -15.09 -5.61
C VAL A 570 -17.77 -13.86 -4.99
N THR A 571 -16.45 -13.79 -5.07
CA THR A 571 -15.65 -12.75 -4.40
C THR A 571 -15.05 -11.80 -5.41
N GLY A 572 -15.27 -10.51 -5.18
CA GLY A 572 -14.62 -9.41 -5.87
C GLY A 572 -13.62 -8.73 -4.95
N VAL A 573 -12.53 -8.24 -5.53
CA VAL A 573 -11.51 -7.44 -4.86
C VAL A 573 -11.40 -6.09 -5.56
N GLY A 574 -11.20 -5.02 -4.82
CA GLY A 574 -11.07 -3.68 -5.40
C GLY A 574 -10.40 -2.68 -4.46
N ALA A 575 -10.13 -1.46 -4.95
CA ALA A 575 -9.52 -0.40 -4.14
C ALA A 575 -10.45 0.11 -3.03
N SER A 576 -11.76 -0.11 -3.16
CA SER A 576 -12.78 0.20 -2.15
C SER A 576 -13.77 -0.95 -1.98
N LEU A 577 -14.52 -0.93 -0.89
CA LEU A 577 -15.59 -1.90 -0.64
C LEU A 577 -16.69 -1.84 -1.71
N GLN A 578 -16.97 -0.65 -2.24
CA GLN A 578 -17.90 -0.43 -3.35
C GLN A 578 -17.41 -1.11 -4.64
N ASP A 579 -16.13 -0.98 -4.96
CA ASP A 579 -15.53 -1.61 -6.15
C ASP A 579 -15.54 -3.13 -6.03
N ALA A 580 -15.18 -3.65 -4.85
CA ALA A 580 -15.23 -5.07 -4.55
C ALA A 580 -16.64 -5.65 -4.75
N LEU A 581 -17.68 -5.00 -4.22
CA LEU A 581 -19.07 -5.43 -4.41
C LEU A 581 -19.52 -5.33 -5.86
N LYS A 582 -19.13 -4.28 -6.58
CA LYS A 582 -19.46 -4.11 -7.99
C LYS A 582 -18.90 -5.28 -8.81
N ALA A 583 -17.66 -5.71 -8.52
CA ALA A 583 -17.05 -6.88 -9.13
C ALA A 583 -17.82 -8.17 -8.76
N SER A 584 -18.09 -8.40 -7.47
CA SER A 584 -18.82 -9.60 -7.00
C SER A 584 -20.21 -9.71 -7.65
N TYR A 585 -21.01 -8.65 -7.59
CA TYR A 585 -22.35 -8.65 -8.17
C TYR A 585 -22.32 -8.73 -9.70
N GLY A 586 -21.35 -8.09 -10.35
CA GLY A 586 -21.11 -8.22 -11.78
C GLY A 586 -20.92 -9.68 -12.20
N ALA A 587 -20.14 -10.44 -11.44
CA ALA A 587 -19.91 -11.87 -11.68
C ALA A 587 -21.10 -12.77 -11.32
N VAL A 588 -21.80 -12.49 -10.23
CA VAL A 588 -23.02 -13.23 -9.85
C VAL A 588 -24.06 -13.19 -10.99
N ASN A 589 -24.17 -12.06 -11.69
CA ASN A 589 -25.12 -11.91 -12.81
C ASN A 589 -24.85 -12.83 -14.01
N SER A 590 -23.62 -13.35 -14.14
CA SER A 590 -23.26 -14.30 -15.19
C SER A 590 -23.64 -15.74 -14.83
N ILE A 591 -23.90 -16.05 -13.56
CA ILE A 591 -24.06 -17.43 -13.07
C ILE A 591 -25.54 -17.81 -12.98
N SER A 592 -25.87 -19.08 -13.26
CA SER A 592 -27.22 -19.62 -13.07
C SER A 592 -27.20 -21.06 -12.56
N PHE A 593 -28.14 -21.42 -11.69
CA PHE A 593 -28.40 -22.80 -11.27
C PHE A 593 -29.66 -23.29 -11.98
N VAL A 594 -29.52 -24.25 -12.89
CA VAL A 594 -30.59 -24.69 -13.80
C VAL A 594 -30.99 -26.13 -13.47
N ASN A 595 -32.27 -26.37 -13.23
CA ASN A 595 -32.79 -27.74 -13.04
C ASN A 595 -33.13 -28.41 -14.39
N ASP A 596 -33.52 -29.69 -14.35
CA ASP A 596 -33.86 -30.47 -15.56
C ASP A 596 -35.07 -29.90 -16.34
N ALA A 597 -35.89 -29.06 -15.69
CA ALA A 597 -37.02 -28.36 -16.32
C ALA A 597 -36.63 -27.00 -16.93
N GLY A 598 -35.37 -26.57 -16.81
CA GLY A 598 -34.87 -25.29 -17.31
C GLY A 598 -35.12 -24.10 -16.37
N GLU A 599 -35.60 -24.33 -15.15
CA GLU A 599 -35.87 -23.27 -14.17
C GLU A 599 -34.57 -22.81 -13.50
N LYS A 600 -34.43 -21.49 -13.32
CA LYS A 600 -33.29 -20.87 -12.62
C LYS A 600 -33.60 -20.76 -11.12
N LEU A 601 -32.84 -21.49 -10.30
CA LEU A 601 -33.08 -21.64 -8.85
C LEU A 601 -31.89 -21.17 -7.99
N LEU A 602 -31.19 -20.13 -8.46
CA LEU A 602 -30.13 -19.45 -7.71
C LEU A 602 -30.75 -18.40 -6.78
N HIS A 603 -30.33 -18.41 -5.51
CA HIS A 603 -30.69 -17.41 -4.50
C HIS A 603 -29.44 -16.74 -3.94
N ASN A 604 -29.40 -15.41 -3.93
CA ASN A 604 -28.37 -14.60 -3.29
C ASN A 604 -28.99 -13.33 -2.71
N ARG A 605 -28.31 -12.71 -1.74
CA ARG A 605 -28.68 -11.38 -1.24
C ARG A 605 -28.18 -10.28 -2.17
N THR A 606 -28.90 -9.17 -2.24
CA THR A 606 -28.56 -7.99 -3.07
C THR A 606 -28.07 -6.79 -2.28
N ASP A 607 -27.96 -6.92 -0.95
CA ASP A 607 -27.62 -5.85 -0.02
C ASP A 607 -26.40 -6.16 0.86
N ILE A 608 -25.53 -7.09 0.43
CA ILE A 608 -24.29 -7.39 1.15
C ILE A 608 -23.49 -6.09 1.33
N ALA A 609 -23.04 -5.83 2.56
CA ALA A 609 -22.31 -4.62 2.98
C ALA A 609 -23.05 -3.28 2.78
N LYS A 610 -24.34 -3.27 2.40
CA LYS A 610 -25.11 -2.04 2.19
C LYS A 610 -25.19 -1.18 3.45
N GLY A 611 -25.25 -1.82 4.62
CA GLY A 611 -25.22 -1.15 5.93
C GLY A 611 -23.88 -0.47 6.25
N ALA A 612 -22.76 -1.00 5.76
CA ALA A 612 -21.44 -0.38 5.92
C ALA A 612 -21.19 0.75 4.93
N ILE A 613 -21.66 0.62 3.69
CA ILE A 613 -21.48 1.66 2.65
C ILE A 613 -22.42 2.86 2.86
N ASN A 614 -23.62 2.63 3.41
CA ASN A 614 -24.64 3.68 3.59
C ASN A 614 -24.81 4.14 5.04
N LYS A 615 -23.83 3.92 5.93
CA LYS A 615 -23.93 4.40 7.31
C LYS A 615 -23.82 5.93 7.36
N LYS A 616 -24.91 6.59 7.75
CA LYS A 616 -24.93 8.05 7.97
C LYS A 616 -24.24 8.39 9.29
N LEU A 617 -23.39 9.41 9.30
CA LEU A 617 -22.82 9.96 10.53
C LEU A 617 -23.94 10.47 11.44
N ARG A 618 -24.01 9.99 12.67
CA ARG A 618 -25.06 10.40 13.61
C ARG A 618 -24.65 11.60 14.44
N ILE A 619 -25.37 12.70 14.28
CA ILE A 619 -25.02 14.00 14.85
C ILE A 619 -25.92 14.32 16.04
N GLY A 620 -25.32 14.62 17.19
CA GLY A 620 -25.96 15.27 18.32
C GLY A 620 -25.68 16.76 18.35
N VAL A 621 -26.65 17.57 18.78
CA VAL A 621 -26.52 19.04 18.81
C VAL A 621 -26.77 19.57 20.21
N LEU A 622 -25.89 20.43 20.70
CA LEU A 622 -26.08 21.23 21.90
C LEU A 622 -26.22 22.70 21.50
N GLY A 623 -27.29 23.37 21.96
CA GLY A 623 -27.47 24.81 21.66
C GLY A 623 -28.34 25.54 22.67
N SER A 624 -28.10 26.85 22.82
CA SER A 624 -28.80 27.72 23.79
C SER A 624 -29.53 28.90 23.13
N THR A 625 -29.49 28.99 21.80
CA THR A 625 -29.92 30.17 21.04
C THR A 625 -30.92 29.79 19.94
N ARG A 626 -31.08 30.66 18.93
CA ARG A 626 -31.88 30.37 17.74
C ARG A 626 -31.31 29.22 16.93
N GLY A 627 -30.00 28.98 16.96
CA GLY A 627 -29.34 27.92 16.19
C GLY A 627 -29.43 28.12 14.68
N THR A 628 -29.16 29.33 14.18
CA THR A 628 -29.22 29.66 12.74
C THR A 628 -28.25 28.81 11.92
N ALA A 629 -27.03 28.58 12.41
CA ALA A 629 -26.03 27.75 11.76
C ALA A 629 -26.41 26.26 11.63
N LEU A 630 -27.44 25.79 12.35
CA LEU A 630 -27.94 24.41 12.22
C LEU A 630 -28.82 24.22 10.97
N ILE A 631 -29.44 25.29 10.44
CA ILE A 631 -30.37 25.17 9.30
C ILE A 631 -29.67 24.63 8.05
N PRO A 632 -28.51 25.17 7.61
CA PRO A 632 -27.81 24.63 6.45
C PRO A 632 -27.38 23.17 6.64
N VAL A 633 -26.99 22.78 7.87
CA VAL A 633 -26.63 21.39 8.19
C VAL A 633 -27.84 20.45 8.06
N ILE A 634 -29.01 20.88 8.55
CA ILE A 634 -30.27 20.14 8.39
C ILE A 634 -30.59 19.94 6.91
N GLU A 635 -30.52 21.01 6.12
CA GLU A 635 -30.81 21.00 4.68
C GLU A 635 -29.84 20.10 3.93
N ALA A 636 -28.55 20.15 4.26
CA ALA A 636 -27.52 19.28 3.68
C ALA A 636 -27.73 17.80 4.03
N CYS A 637 -28.13 17.47 5.27
CA CYS A 637 -28.49 16.11 5.67
C CYS A 637 -29.75 15.61 4.93
N ALA A 638 -30.75 16.47 4.76
CA ALA A 638 -32.00 16.14 4.08
C ALA A 638 -31.84 15.99 2.55
N SER A 639 -30.99 16.81 1.93
CA SER A 639 -30.71 16.78 0.50
C SER A 639 -29.79 15.62 0.07
N GLY A 640 -29.07 15.05 1.04
CA GLY A 640 -28.02 14.03 0.86
C GLY A 640 -26.64 14.63 0.56
N GLU A 641 -26.47 15.95 0.62
CA GLU A 641 -25.17 16.64 0.54
C GLU A 641 -24.25 16.21 1.68
N LEU A 642 -24.80 16.07 2.88
CA LEU A 642 -24.15 15.43 4.01
C LEU A 642 -24.74 14.04 4.21
N HIS A 643 -23.91 12.99 4.15
CA HIS A 643 -24.34 11.64 4.54
C HIS A 643 -24.29 11.49 6.06
N ALA A 644 -25.13 12.29 6.70
CA ALA A 644 -25.29 12.38 8.14
C ALA A 644 -26.78 12.49 8.48
N GLU A 645 -27.12 12.23 9.73
CA GLU A 645 -28.45 12.47 10.28
C GLU A 645 -28.35 13.08 11.67
N ILE A 646 -29.27 13.98 12.00
CA ILE A 646 -29.35 14.55 13.34
C ILE A 646 -30.19 13.63 14.21
N VAL A 647 -29.60 13.08 15.26
CA VAL A 647 -30.27 12.10 16.15
C VAL A 647 -30.69 12.71 17.47
N ALA A 648 -30.08 13.82 17.89
CA ALA A 648 -30.44 14.51 19.13
C ALA A 648 -30.23 16.03 19.05
N VAL A 649 -31.12 16.77 19.71
CA VAL A 649 -30.99 18.22 19.93
C VAL A 649 -31.27 18.52 21.41
N VAL A 650 -30.26 18.97 22.13
CA VAL A 650 -30.33 19.21 23.58
C VAL A 650 -30.07 20.68 23.89
N SER A 651 -30.89 21.26 24.76
CA SER A 651 -30.77 22.66 25.20
C SER A 651 -30.83 22.78 26.72
N ASN A 652 -30.07 23.74 27.25
CA ASN A 652 -30.12 24.16 28.64
C ASN A 652 -31.22 25.21 28.92
N LYS A 653 -31.96 25.64 27.90
CA LYS A 653 -33.07 26.61 27.98
C LYS A 653 -34.33 26.02 27.37
N SER A 654 -35.44 26.09 28.11
CA SER A 654 -36.73 25.50 27.70
C SER A 654 -37.39 26.25 26.54
N ASP A 655 -37.06 27.53 26.36
CA ASP A 655 -37.60 28.45 25.35
C ASP A 655 -36.64 28.70 24.17
N ALA A 656 -35.56 27.93 24.05
CA ALA A 656 -34.62 28.07 22.94
C ALA A 656 -35.24 27.54 21.63
N GLN A 657 -35.30 28.40 20.60
CA GLN A 657 -35.86 28.05 19.28
C GLN A 657 -35.11 26.91 18.58
N ILE A 658 -33.88 26.57 18.98
CA ILE A 658 -33.19 25.38 18.47
C ILE A 658 -33.95 24.07 18.80
N LEU A 659 -34.70 24.04 19.90
CA LEU A 659 -35.58 22.90 20.23
C LEU A 659 -36.75 22.77 19.25
N ASP A 660 -37.29 23.89 18.75
CA ASP A 660 -38.36 23.85 17.75
C ASP A 660 -37.85 23.25 16.43
N LYS A 661 -36.60 23.56 16.06
CA LYS A 661 -35.92 22.95 14.91
C LYS A 661 -35.72 21.45 15.09
N GLY A 662 -35.29 21.02 16.28
CA GLY A 662 -35.18 19.59 16.61
C GLY A 662 -36.52 18.86 16.45
N ARG A 663 -37.62 19.43 16.96
CA ARG A 663 -38.96 18.85 16.83
C ARG A 663 -39.44 18.79 15.39
N ALA A 664 -39.07 19.77 14.56
CA ALA A 664 -39.44 19.82 13.15
C ALA A 664 -38.78 18.72 12.29
N LEU A 665 -37.69 18.11 12.77
CA LEU A 665 -36.99 17.01 12.10
C LEU A 665 -37.70 15.65 12.24
N GLY A 666 -38.71 15.56 13.11
CA GLY A 666 -39.53 14.36 13.29
C GLY A 666 -39.39 13.70 14.66
N VAL A 667 -40.28 12.74 14.93
CA VAL A 667 -40.42 12.07 16.24
C VAL A 667 -39.22 11.19 16.62
N THR A 668 -38.36 10.85 15.66
CA THR A 668 -37.18 10.01 15.86
C THR A 668 -35.96 10.79 16.36
N VAL A 669 -35.99 12.13 16.32
CA VAL A 669 -34.91 12.98 16.83
C VAL A 669 -35.15 13.28 18.31
N ASN A 670 -34.23 12.83 19.16
CA ASN A 670 -34.32 13.03 20.61
C ASN A 670 -34.11 14.52 20.95
N THR A 671 -35.20 15.27 21.04
CA THR A 671 -35.18 16.70 21.33
C THR A 671 -35.52 16.95 22.79
N LYS A 672 -34.54 17.38 23.60
CA LYS A 672 -34.68 17.43 25.05
C LYS A 672 -34.22 18.76 25.66
N PHE A 673 -35.06 19.32 26.53
CA PHE A 673 -34.65 20.34 27.48
C PHE A 673 -34.10 19.66 28.74
N ILE A 674 -32.90 20.04 29.16
CA ILE A 674 -32.30 19.59 30.43
C ILE A 674 -32.08 20.82 31.30
N SER A 675 -32.70 20.84 32.48
CA SER A 675 -32.56 21.93 33.44
C SER A 675 -31.23 21.82 34.17
N SER A 676 -30.46 22.91 34.20
CA SER A 676 -29.24 22.98 35.02
C SER A 676 -29.53 23.33 36.49
N LYS A 677 -30.80 23.58 36.87
CA LYS A 677 -31.18 23.97 38.23
C LYS A 677 -30.96 22.83 39.22
N GLY A 678 -30.05 23.03 40.16
CA GLY A 678 -29.75 22.08 41.24
C GLY A 678 -28.71 21.00 40.91
N LEU A 679 -28.09 21.06 39.72
CA LEU A 679 -27.03 20.14 39.30
C LEU A 679 -25.66 20.85 39.30
N SER A 680 -24.60 20.12 39.65
CA SER A 680 -23.24 20.56 39.35
C SER A 680 -23.01 20.59 37.84
N ARG A 681 -21.92 21.25 37.39
CA ARG A 681 -21.56 21.27 35.97
C ARG A 681 -21.33 19.86 35.44
N GLU A 682 -20.62 19.03 36.19
CA GLU A 682 -20.28 17.66 35.84
C GLU A 682 -21.53 16.77 35.79
N GLN A 683 -22.46 16.93 36.73
CA GLN A 683 -23.74 16.21 36.74
C GLN A 683 -24.61 16.59 35.54
N TYR A 684 -24.68 17.89 35.24
CA TYR A 684 -25.43 18.40 34.09
C TYR A 684 -24.86 17.91 32.75
N ASP A 685 -23.54 17.96 32.60
CA ASP A 685 -22.87 17.50 31.39
C ASP A 685 -23.01 15.98 31.20
N ALA A 686 -23.00 15.21 32.31
CA ALA A 686 -23.27 13.77 32.27
C ALA A 686 -24.70 13.45 31.78
N GLU A 687 -25.71 14.23 32.19
CA GLU A 687 -27.07 14.09 31.65
C GLU A 687 -27.14 14.44 30.16
N CYS A 688 -26.39 15.45 29.70
CA CYS A 688 -26.29 15.80 28.29
C CYS A 688 -25.64 14.67 27.49
N THR A 689 -24.50 14.14 27.96
CA THR A 689 -23.83 12.99 27.33
C THR A 689 -24.75 11.77 27.30
N SER A 690 -25.45 11.46 28.39
CA SER A 690 -26.40 10.35 28.42
C SER A 690 -27.51 10.50 27.37
N ALA A 691 -28.05 11.71 27.21
CA ALA A 691 -29.08 11.98 26.19
C ALA A 691 -28.53 11.84 24.75
N LEU A 692 -27.31 12.32 24.49
CA LEU A 692 -26.65 12.24 23.18
C LEU A 692 -26.27 10.79 22.83
N VAL A 693 -25.64 10.08 23.78
CA VAL A 693 -25.26 8.66 23.63
C VAL A 693 -26.48 7.76 23.50
N GLY A 694 -27.52 7.98 24.30
CA GLY A 694 -28.77 7.22 24.22
C GLY A 694 -29.51 7.38 22.89
N ALA A 695 -29.27 8.50 22.17
CA ALA A 695 -29.76 8.71 20.81
C ALA A 695 -28.82 8.14 19.73
N GLY A 696 -27.64 7.63 20.12
CA GLY A 696 -26.62 7.10 19.22
C GLY A 696 -25.80 8.16 18.49
N ALA A 697 -25.57 9.33 19.10
CA ALA A 697 -24.71 10.37 18.52
C ALA A 697 -23.24 9.95 18.48
N GLU A 698 -22.59 10.18 17.35
CA GLU A 698 -21.17 9.89 17.06
C GLU A 698 -20.32 11.18 17.00
N LEU A 699 -20.95 12.31 16.62
CA LEU A 699 -20.36 13.65 16.58
C LEU A 699 -21.29 14.65 17.30
N VAL A 700 -20.72 15.56 18.09
CA VAL A 700 -21.45 16.63 18.79
C VAL A 700 -21.15 18.00 18.21
N LEU A 701 -22.19 18.74 17.82
CA LEU A 701 -22.08 20.15 17.39
C LEU A 701 -22.51 21.10 18.51
N LEU A 702 -21.67 22.06 18.85
CA LEU A 702 -22.04 23.19 19.70
C LEU A 702 -22.51 24.35 18.80
N VAL A 703 -23.81 24.65 18.84
CA VAL A 703 -24.43 25.70 18.01
C VAL A 703 -24.96 26.81 18.90
N GLY A 704 -24.13 27.82 19.13
CA GLY A 704 -24.45 28.92 20.05
C GLY A 704 -24.77 28.39 21.44
N TYR A 705 -23.90 27.53 21.96
CA TYR A 705 -24.03 26.92 23.28
C TYR A 705 -23.34 27.80 24.33
N MET A 706 -24.11 28.36 25.27
CA MET A 706 -23.67 29.45 26.16
C MET A 706 -23.10 28.95 27.50
N ARG A 707 -22.44 27.79 27.50
CA ARG A 707 -21.89 27.15 28.70
C ARG A 707 -20.50 26.58 28.42
N ILE A 708 -19.62 26.69 29.41
CA ILE A 708 -18.31 26.01 29.42
C ILE A 708 -18.54 24.56 29.87
N LEU A 709 -18.04 23.61 29.09
CA LEU A 709 -18.13 22.18 29.34
C LEU A 709 -17.06 21.73 30.36
N SER A 710 -17.38 20.71 31.14
CA SER A 710 -16.45 20.09 32.09
C SER A 710 -15.38 19.26 31.38
N LYS A 711 -14.23 19.07 32.04
CA LYS A 711 -13.15 18.21 31.55
C LYS A 711 -13.64 16.79 31.22
N ALA A 712 -14.50 16.21 32.06
CA ALA A 712 -15.05 14.87 31.84
C ALA A 712 -15.86 14.77 30.52
N PHE A 713 -16.59 15.83 30.17
CA PHE A 713 -17.29 15.89 28.88
C PHE A 713 -16.31 15.99 27.71
N CYS A 714 -15.32 16.89 27.81
CA CYS A 714 -14.30 17.08 26.77
C CYS A 714 -13.45 15.82 26.55
N ASP A 715 -13.09 15.10 27.60
CA ASP A 715 -12.35 13.83 27.52
C ASP A 715 -13.21 12.76 26.83
N PHE A 716 -14.49 12.63 27.19
CA PHE A 716 -15.40 11.63 26.60
C PHE A 716 -15.67 11.89 25.11
N TRP A 717 -15.88 13.16 24.73
CA TRP A 717 -16.13 13.57 23.35
C TRP A 717 -14.86 14.06 22.64
N ALA A 718 -13.68 13.64 23.09
CA ALA A 718 -12.42 14.01 22.47
C ALA A 718 -12.41 13.65 20.97
N ASN A 719 -11.99 14.60 20.13
CA ASN A 719 -12.03 14.50 18.66
C ASN A 719 -13.42 14.28 18.04
N LYS A 720 -14.50 14.39 18.84
CA LYS A 720 -15.90 14.14 18.45
C LYS A 720 -16.83 15.28 18.88
N CYS A 721 -16.30 16.45 19.21
CA CYS A 721 -17.09 17.62 19.54
C CYS A 721 -16.48 18.87 18.91
N ILE A 722 -17.28 19.58 18.11
CA ILE A 722 -16.86 20.80 17.41
C ILE A 722 -17.78 21.98 17.72
N ASN A 723 -17.19 23.17 17.74
CA ASN A 723 -17.88 24.43 18.00
C ASN A 723 -17.62 25.43 16.88
N VAL A 724 -18.60 26.31 16.63
CA VAL A 724 -18.44 27.46 15.74
C VAL A 724 -18.19 28.73 16.56
N HIS A 725 -17.12 29.45 16.22
CA HIS A 725 -16.79 30.75 16.77
C HIS A 725 -16.93 31.84 15.69
N PRO A 726 -17.60 32.99 15.97
CA PRO A 726 -17.87 34.06 15.00
C PRO A 726 -16.67 35.01 14.75
N SER A 727 -15.44 34.47 14.75
CA SER A 727 -14.20 35.18 14.38
C SER A 727 -13.15 34.20 13.84
N LEU A 728 -12.02 34.73 13.35
CA LEU A 728 -10.84 33.95 12.98
C LEU A 728 -9.95 33.68 14.20
N LEU A 729 -10.10 32.51 14.83
CA LEU A 729 -9.25 32.11 15.96
C LEU A 729 -7.77 31.96 15.51
N PRO A 730 -6.79 32.26 16.38
CA PRO A 730 -6.94 32.66 17.78
C PRO A 730 -7.30 34.15 17.99
N LYS A 731 -7.46 34.96 16.92
CA LYS A 731 -7.82 36.36 17.07
C LYS A 731 -9.27 36.52 17.53
N HIS A 732 -9.48 37.47 18.45
CA HIS A 732 -10.79 37.78 19.04
C HIS A 732 -11.47 36.59 19.74
N ALA A 733 -10.69 35.63 20.25
CA ALA A 733 -11.18 34.51 21.04
C ALA A 733 -11.97 35.00 22.28
N GLY A 734 -13.05 34.31 22.64
CA GLY A 734 -13.93 34.67 23.75
C GLY A 734 -14.87 35.85 23.47
N GLY A 735 -14.78 36.48 22.29
CA GLY A 735 -15.72 37.51 21.85
C GLY A 735 -16.98 36.91 21.25
N MET A 736 -18.15 37.44 21.61
CA MET A 736 -19.45 36.90 21.18
C MET A 736 -20.36 37.98 20.60
N ASP A 737 -21.24 37.55 19.70
CA ASP A 737 -22.32 38.37 19.13
C ASP A 737 -21.82 39.71 18.54
N LEU A 738 -22.53 40.84 18.69
CA LEU A 738 -22.11 42.11 18.08
C LEU A 738 -20.75 42.62 18.59
N ALA A 739 -20.34 42.24 19.81
CA ALA A 739 -19.11 42.74 20.42
C ALA A 739 -17.85 42.22 19.69
N VAL A 740 -17.85 40.98 19.20
CA VAL A 740 -16.70 40.43 18.46
C VAL A 740 -16.52 41.13 17.12
N HIS A 741 -17.63 41.42 16.42
CA HIS A 741 -17.59 42.10 15.13
C HIS A 741 -17.20 43.57 15.28
N GLN A 742 -17.64 44.24 16.36
CA GLN A 742 -17.17 45.59 16.68
C GLN A 742 -15.67 45.61 16.98
N ALA A 743 -15.15 44.63 17.72
CA ALA A 743 -13.72 44.53 18.01
C ALA A 743 -12.86 44.34 16.75
N VAL A 744 -13.34 43.58 15.76
CA VAL A 744 -12.69 43.42 14.44
C VAL A 744 -12.62 44.75 13.69
N ILE A 745 -13.73 45.51 13.68
CA ILE A 745 -13.83 46.82 13.01
C ILE A 745 -12.92 47.84 13.71
N ASP A 746 -12.97 47.90 15.04
CA ASP A 746 -12.15 48.83 15.84
C ASP A 746 -10.65 48.54 15.69
N ALA A 747 -10.28 47.28 15.46
CA ALA A 747 -8.92 46.86 15.17
C ALA A 747 -8.46 47.19 13.74
N GLY A 748 -9.37 47.65 12.87
CA GLY A 748 -9.07 48.00 11.48
C GLY A 748 -8.66 46.81 10.61
N GLU A 749 -9.13 45.60 10.92
CA GLU A 749 -8.79 44.40 10.14
C GLU A 749 -9.47 44.43 8.78
N SER A 750 -8.74 44.06 7.72
CA SER A 750 -9.28 43.95 6.36
C SER A 750 -10.08 42.67 6.13
N GLU A 751 -10.00 41.71 7.06
CA GLU A 751 -10.60 40.38 6.96
C GLU A 751 -11.16 39.93 8.32
N SER A 752 -12.26 39.21 8.28
CA SER A 752 -12.88 38.53 9.42
C SER A 752 -13.37 37.16 8.99
N GLY A 753 -14.18 36.48 9.80
CA GLY A 753 -14.65 35.15 9.46
C GLY A 753 -15.31 34.40 10.59
N CYS A 754 -15.51 33.11 10.37
CA CYS A 754 -15.87 32.17 11.43
C CYS A 754 -14.86 31.01 11.46
N THR A 755 -14.76 30.38 12.62
CA THR A 755 -13.87 29.23 12.86
C THR A 755 -14.68 28.07 13.42
N ILE A 756 -14.56 26.89 12.80
CA ILE A 756 -14.90 25.62 13.42
C ILE A 756 -13.66 25.06 14.07
N HIS A 757 -13.75 24.73 15.36
CA HIS A 757 -12.64 24.15 16.12
C HIS A 757 -13.12 23.00 17.00
N MET A 758 -12.19 22.12 17.36
CA MET A 758 -12.42 21.06 18.34
C MET A 758 -12.64 21.66 19.72
N VAL A 759 -13.56 21.08 20.48
CA VAL A 759 -13.87 21.53 21.83
C VAL A 759 -12.86 20.95 22.81
N THR A 760 -12.27 21.82 23.63
CA THR A 760 -11.39 21.44 24.75
C THR A 760 -11.87 22.12 26.02
N GLU A 761 -11.24 21.83 27.15
CA GLU A 761 -11.52 22.54 28.41
C GLU A 761 -11.18 24.05 28.31
N ALA A 762 -10.23 24.41 27.45
CA ALA A 762 -9.93 25.80 27.15
C ALA A 762 -10.96 26.38 26.18
N VAL A 763 -11.59 27.50 26.58
CA VAL A 763 -12.52 28.27 25.75
C VAL A 763 -11.81 28.71 24.49
N ASP A 764 -12.35 28.33 23.33
CA ASP A 764 -11.82 28.63 21.99
C ASP A 764 -10.35 28.26 21.75
N GLY A 765 -9.81 27.33 22.57
CA GLY A 765 -8.39 26.95 22.57
C GLY A 765 -8.08 25.63 21.86
N GLY A 766 -9.08 24.98 21.26
CA GLY A 766 -8.89 23.69 20.61
C GLY A 766 -8.38 23.78 19.16
N PRO A 767 -7.86 22.67 18.60
CA PRO A 767 -7.42 22.61 17.21
C PRO A 767 -8.47 23.12 16.22
N ILE A 768 -8.05 23.97 15.29
CA ILE A 768 -8.89 24.51 14.23
C ILE A 768 -9.16 23.41 13.20
N VAL A 769 -10.42 23.26 12.81
CA VAL A 769 -10.88 22.30 11.78
C VAL A 769 -11.11 23.01 10.46
N VAL A 770 -11.89 24.11 10.46
CA VAL A 770 -12.20 24.92 9.27
C VAL A 770 -12.24 26.40 9.64
N GLN A 771 -11.76 27.26 8.75
CA GLN A 771 -11.96 28.71 8.83
C GLN A 771 -12.53 29.25 7.53
N LYS A 772 -13.52 30.14 7.63
CA LYS A 772 -14.08 30.86 6.49
C LYS A 772 -13.79 32.33 6.61
N LEU A 773 -13.19 32.91 5.58
CA LEU A 773 -12.86 34.33 5.53
C LEU A 773 -13.97 35.13 4.87
N VAL A 774 -14.21 36.32 5.39
CA VAL A 774 -15.04 37.37 4.78
C VAL A 774 -14.24 38.67 4.75
N LYS A 775 -14.36 39.42 3.66
CA LYS A 775 -13.73 40.75 3.55
C LYS A 775 -14.48 41.76 4.41
N VAL A 776 -13.70 42.60 5.10
CA VAL A 776 -14.21 43.73 5.88
C VAL A 776 -14.07 45.00 5.05
N ASP A 777 -15.19 45.61 4.70
CA ASP A 777 -15.23 46.83 3.91
C ASP A 777 -15.09 48.07 4.80
N SER A 778 -14.49 49.15 4.28
CA SER A 778 -14.28 50.41 5.03
C SER A 778 -15.57 51.11 5.53
N ALA A 779 -16.75 50.71 5.04
CA ALA A 779 -18.05 51.25 5.43
C ALA A 779 -18.90 50.26 6.25
N GLU A 780 -18.31 49.16 6.71
CA GLU A 780 -19.02 48.06 7.36
C GLU A 780 -19.37 48.36 8.83
N THR A 781 -20.58 48.00 9.26
CA THR A 781 -21.00 48.03 10.68
C THR A 781 -20.93 46.64 11.30
N ALA A 782 -20.94 46.55 12.63
CA ALA A 782 -20.94 45.27 13.35
C ALA A 782 -22.12 44.38 12.94
N GLU A 783 -23.29 44.95 12.64
CA GLU A 783 -24.47 44.23 12.17
C GLU A 783 -24.31 43.67 10.76
N SER A 784 -23.76 44.46 9.83
CA SER A 784 -23.50 43.98 8.45
C SER A 784 -22.41 42.92 8.43
N LEU A 785 -21.35 43.08 9.23
CA LEU A 785 -20.28 42.09 9.35
C LEU A 785 -20.79 40.78 9.97
N LYS A 786 -21.61 40.89 11.03
CA LYS A 786 -22.28 39.75 11.65
C LYS A 786 -23.10 38.96 10.65
N ALA A 787 -23.89 39.63 9.80
CA ALA A 787 -24.69 38.96 8.78
C ALA A 787 -23.82 38.23 7.75
N LYS A 788 -22.71 38.83 7.29
CA LYS A 788 -21.74 38.17 6.38
C LYS A 788 -21.11 36.94 7.04
N VAL A 789 -20.65 37.05 8.29
CA VAL A 789 -20.02 35.94 9.03
C VAL A 789 -21.02 34.81 9.29
N GLN A 790 -22.24 35.13 9.74
CA GLN A 790 -23.29 34.14 10.02
C GLN A 790 -23.69 33.33 8.78
N ALA A 791 -23.64 33.94 7.58
CA ALA A 791 -23.89 33.21 6.33
C ALA A 791 -22.81 32.14 6.05
N GLN A 792 -21.60 32.30 6.60
CA GLN A 792 -20.51 31.34 6.43
C GLN A 792 -20.49 30.25 7.51
N GLU A 793 -21.06 30.47 8.70
CA GLU A 793 -21.05 29.51 9.83
C GLU A 793 -21.65 28.14 9.45
N GLY A 794 -22.78 28.13 8.75
CA GLY A 794 -23.42 26.89 8.33
C GLY A 794 -22.60 26.14 7.26
N ILE A 795 -22.00 26.87 6.32
CA ILE A 795 -21.10 26.30 5.29
C ILE A 795 -19.85 25.72 5.95
N ALA A 796 -19.27 26.44 6.91
CA ALA A 796 -18.11 25.99 7.66
C ALA A 796 -18.41 24.70 8.44
N PHE A 797 -19.60 24.58 9.05
CA PHE A 797 -20.03 23.33 9.67
C PHE A 797 -20.17 22.19 8.67
N ILE A 798 -20.77 22.42 7.49
CA ILE A 798 -20.91 21.39 6.46
C ILE A 798 -19.54 20.84 6.06
N GLU A 799 -18.57 21.73 5.80
CA GLU A 799 -17.20 21.34 5.45
C GLU A 799 -16.50 20.61 6.59
N ALA A 800 -16.65 21.08 7.83
CA ALA A 800 -16.06 20.43 8.99
C ALA A 800 -16.64 19.03 9.19
N ILE A 801 -17.96 18.86 9.12
CA ILE A 801 -18.63 17.57 9.26
C ILE A 801 -18.21 16.61 8.14
N ALA A 802 -18.13 17.11 6.90
CA ALA A 802 -17.66 16.32 5.75
C ALA A 802 -16.21 15.84 5.95
N SER A 803 -15.33 16.70 6.47
CA SER A 803 -13.93 16.34 6.77
C SER A 803 -13.78 15.34 7.92
N MET A 804 -14.78 15.25 8.81
CA MET A 804 -14.73 14.46 10.05
C MET A 804 -15.46 13.11 10.00
N GLY A 805 -16.17 12.78 8.90
CA GLY A 805 -16.77 11.45 8.76
C GLY A 805 -18.14 11.38 8.05
N GLY A 806 -18.65 12.47 7.48
CA GLY A 806 -19.84 12.43 6.63
C GLY A 806 -19.47 12.41 5.15
N SER A 807 -19.30 11.23 4.54
CA SER A 807 -19.07 11.13 3.09
C SER A 807 -20.17 11.84 2.32
N SER A 808 -19.92 12.97 1.66
CA SER A 808 -20.94 13.64 0.84
C SER A 808 -21.39 12.72 -0.30
N ASN A 809 -22.59 12.15 -0.21
CA ASN A 809 -23.13 11.23 -1.21
C ASN A 809 -24.09 11.99 -2.15
N LYS A 810 -23.56 13.06 -2.76
CA LYS A 810 -23.97 13.60 -4.07
C LYS A 810 -22.76 14.29 -4.67
N GLY A 811 -22.24 13.67 -5.73
CA GLY A 811 -20.99 14.04 -6.36
C GLY A 811 -20.91 15.51 -6.72
N LYS A 812 -19.88 16.18 -6.18
CA LYS A 812 -18.96 16.84 -7.09
C LYS A 812 -18.11 15.70 -7.66
N VAL A 813 -18.20 15.48 -8.96
CA VAL A 813 -17.20 14.66 -9.67
C VAL A 813 -15.85 15.25 -9.22
N MET A 814 -15.07 14.52 -8.41
CA MET A 814 -13.66 14.81 -8.30
C MET A 814 -13.13 14.50 -9.69
N SER A 815 -12.98 15.57 -10.46
CA SER A 815 -12.32 15.50 -11.73
C SER A 815 -10.85 15.18 -11.45
N TYR A 816 -10.17 14.62 -12.44
CA TYR A 816 -8.72 14.47 -12.38
C TYR A 816 -8.04 15.82 -12.02
N ALA A 817 -8.66 16.95 -12.39
CA ALA A 817 -8.22 18.30 -12.05
C ALA A 817 -8.27 18.62 -10.55
N ASP A 818 -9.17 18.00 -9.78
CA ASP A 818 -9.26 18.18 -8.32
C ASP A 818 -8.18 17.37 -7.58
N ALA A 819 -7.58 16.36 -8.22
CA ALA A 819 -6.35 15.68 -7.77
C ALA A 819 -5.08 16.47 -8.14
N GLY A 820 -5.24 17.68 -8.70
CA GLY A 820 -4.16 18.51 -9.20
C GLY A 820 -3.62 18.04 -10.55
N VAL A 821 -4.42 17.37 -11.38
CA VAL A 821 -4.02 16.94 -12.73
C VAL A 821 -5.01 17.43 -13.80
N SER A 822 -4.59 18.38 -14.63
CA SER A 822 -5.51 19.00 -15.60
C SER A 822 -5.54 18.28 -16.95
N ILE A 823 -6.63 17.54 -17.22
CA ILE A 823 -6.87 16.90 -18.54
C ILE A 823 -6.95 17.96 -19.65
N ASP A 824 -7.56 19.12 -19.38
CA ASP A 824 -7.65 20.20 -20.35
C ASP A 824 -6.27 20.81 -20.67
N ALA A 825 -5.39 20.92 -19.67
CA ALA A 825 -4.01 21.34 -19.88
C ALA A 825 -3.23 20.30 -20.70
N GLY A 826 -3.42 19.01 -20.43
CA GLY A 826 -2.85 17.91 -21.22
C GLY A 826 -3.31 17.93 -22.69
N ASN A 827 -4.62 18.09 -22.93
CA ASN A 827 -5.17 18.21 -24.28
C ASN A 827 -4.64 19.45 -25.02
N THR A 828 -4.54 20.58 -24.31
CA THR A 828 -3.99 21.82 -24.87
C THR A 828 -2.52 21.64 -25.26
N LEU A 829 -1.73 21.00 -24.41
CA LEU A 829 -0.33 20.66 -24.70
C LEU A 829 -0.23 19.82 -25.98
N VAL A 830 -1.02 18.74 -26.08
CA VAL A 830 -1.03 17.85 -27.27
C VAL A 830 -1.31 18.64 -28.55
N GLU A 831 -2.30 19.53 -28.56
CA GLU A 831 -2.59 20.38 -29.72
C GLU A 831 -1.43 21.33 -30.08
N MET A 832 -0.74 21.88 -29.06
CA MET A 832 0.40 22.79 -29.27
C MET A 832 1.65 22.09 -29.84
N ILE A 833 1.88 20.82 -29.48
CA ILE A 833 3.08 20.07 -29.88
C ILE A 833 2.88 19.27 -31.17
N LYS A 834 1.63 18.95 -31.56
CA LYS A 834 1.30 18.22 -32.79
C LYS A 834 2.06 18.69 -34.04
N PRO A 835 2.14 20.00 -34.36
CA PRO A 835 2.90 20.46 -35.52
C PRO A 835 4.42 20.17 -35.42
N ALA A 836 4.98 20.26 -34.20
CA ALA A 836 6.38 19.99 -33.95
C ALA A 836 6.69 18.49 -34.11
N CYS A 837 5.85 17.60 -33.55
CA CYS A 837 6.02 16.15 -33.70
C CYS A 837 5.87 15.73 -35.17
N LYS A 838 4.84 16.24 -35.87
CA LYS A 838 4.62 15.95 -37.30
C LYS A 838 5.79 16.36 -38.19
N SER A 839 6.54 17.40 -37.82
CA SER A 839 7.73 17.82 -38.57
C SER A 839 8.92 16.84 -38.47
N THR A 840 8.84 15.84 -37.58
CA THR A 840 9.85 14.77 -37.43
C THR A 840 9.53 13.54 -38.27
N ARG A 841 8.44 13.57 -39.06
CA ARG A 841 8.02 12.49 -39.94
C ARG A 841 9.18 11.97 -40.80
N ARG A 842 9.28 10.65 -40.90
CA ARG A 842 10.28 9.96 -41.73
C ARG A 842 9.72 8.68 -42.34
N SER A 843 10.49 8.02 -43.20
CA SER A 843 10.13 6.69 -43.69
C SER A 843 9.99 5.71 -42.53
N GLY A 844 8.86 5.01 -42.47
CA GLY A 844 8.50 4.10 -41.38
C GLY A 844 7.60 4.69 -40.29
N CYS A 845 7.43 6.02 -40.19
CA CYS A 845 6.50 6.60 -39.23
C CYS A 845 6.01 8.01 -39.61
N ASP A 846 4.71 8.24 -39.48
CA ASP A 846 4.07 9.52 -39.77
C ASP A 846 4.17 10.55 -38.62
N ALA A 847 4.71 10.15 -37.46
CA ALA A 847 4.87 10.98 -36.26
C ALA A 847 3.57 11.68 -35.82
N ASP A 848 2.46 10.93 -35.86
CA ASP A 848 1.13 11.39 -35.47
C ASP A 848 0.87 11.09 -33.99
N LEU A 849 0.27 12.05 -33.28
CA LEU A 849 -0.02 11.94 -31.84
C LEU A 849 -1.52 11.68 -31.61
N GLY A 850 -1.83 10.74 -30.71
CA GLY A 850 -3.22 10.46 -30.28
C GLY A 850 -3.65 8.99 -30.33
N GLY A 851 -2.77 8.07 -30.72
CA GLY A 851 -2.97 6.63 -30.58
C GLY A 851 -2.46 6.11 -29.22
N PHE A 852 -2.88 4.90 -28.82
CA PHE A 852 -2.41 4.22 -27.60
C PHE A 852 -0.92 3.81 -27.63
N GLY A 853 -0.23 4.00 -28.76
CA GLY A 853 1.19 3.74 -28.93
C GLY A 853 1.72 4.22 -30.27
N GLY A 854 3.03 4.49 -30.33
CA GLY A 854 3.72 4.85 -31.56
C GLY A 854 4.02 3.63 -32.43
N LEU A 855 3.74 3.72 -33.74
CA LEU A 855 3.98 2.64 -34.69
C LEU A 855 5.19 2.99 -35.59
N PHE A 856 6.06 2.01 -35.83
CA PHE A 856 7.17 2.14 -36.76
C PHE A 856 7.26 0.93 -37.70
N ASP A 857 7.19 1.17 -39.01
CA ASP A 857 7.34 0.16 -40.05
C ASP A 857 8.80 0.07 -40.52
N LEU A 858 9.49 -1.00 -40.11
CA LEU A 858 10.88 -1.27 -40.46
C LEU A 858 11.08 -1.50 -41.96
N ALA A 859 10.14 -2.19 -42.62
CA ALA A 859 10.24 -2.49 -44.04
C ALA A 859 10.10 -1.20 -44.86
N ALA A 860 9.15 -0.33 -44.49
CA ALA A 860 9.01 0.99 -45.10
C ALA A 860 10.22 1.89 -44.84
N ALA A 861 10.93 1.71 -43.73
CA ALA A 861 12.20 2.40 -43.45
C ALA A 861 13.42 1.81 -44.21
N GLY A 862 13.25 0.73 -44.98
CA GLY A 862 14.29 0.11 -45.79
C GLY A 862 15.09 -0.99 -45.08
N TYR A 863 14.62 -1.48 -43.94
CA TYR A 863 15.28 -2.55 -43.16
C TYR A 863 14.66 -3.92 -43.44
N ASP A 864 15.51 -4.94 -43.58
CA ASP A 864 15.10 -6.34 -43.69
C ASP A 864 14.89 -6.93 -42.29
N SER A 865 13.66 -7.38 -42.00
CA SER A 865 13.29 -7.96 -40.71
C SER A 865 14.13 -9.19 -40.31
N ASN A 866 14.72 -9.92 -41.26
CA ASN A 866 15.53 -11.10 -40.97
C ASN A 866 16.99 -10.76 -40.63
N ASN A 867 17.46 -9.58 -41.02
CA ASN A 867 18.86 -9.17 -40.91
C ASN A 867 19.06 -7.89 -40.08
N THR A 868 18.02 -7.41 -39.42
CA THR A 868 18.04 -6.19 -38.60
C THR A 868 18.01 -6.53 -37.11
N ILE A 869 18.76 -5.79 -36.31
CA ILE A 869 18.70 -5.75 -34.85
C ILE A 869 18.17 -4.36 -34.45
N LEU A 870 17.22 -4.34 -33.51
CA LEU A 870 16.79 -3.10 -32.87
C LEU A 870 17.61 -2.87 -31.60
N ILE A 871 18.02 -1.63 -31.40
CA ILE A 871 18.77 -1.19 -30.22
C ILE A 871 17.93 -0.15 -29.52
N GLY A 872 17.70 -0.32 -28.22
CA GLY A 872 17.06 0.68 -27.36
C GLY A 872 18.10 1.40 -26.51
N ALA A 873 17.96 2.71 -26.37
CA ALA A 873 18.73 3.52 -25.44
C ALA A 873 17.82 4.47 -24.67
N THR A 874 18.03 4.55 -23.36
CA THR A 874 17.25 5.37 -22.43
C THR A 874 18.19 6.21 -21.59
N ASP A 875 17.91 7.50 -21.48
CA ASP A 875 18.65 8.41 -20.59
C ASP A 875 17.78 9.64 -20.22
N GLY A 876 18.29 10.46 -19.32
CA GLY A 876 17.71 11.75 -18.92
C GLY A 876 18.69 12.91 -19.07
N VAL A 877 18.24 14.12 -18.74
CA VAL A 877 19.08 15.34 -18.79
C VAL A 877 19.86 15.56 -17.49
N GLY A 878 19.34 15.08 -16.36
CA GLY A 878 19.96 15.25 -15.05
C GLY A 878 19.87 16.68 -14.51
N THR A 879 20.83 17.08 -13.67
CA THR A 879 20.72 18.34 -12.89
C THR A 879 20.89 19.63 -13.71
N LYS A 880 21.16 19.54 -15.02
CA LYS A 880 21.08 20.67 -15.95
C LYS A 880 19.66 21.25 -16.04
N LEU A 881 18.62 20.43 -15.77
CA LEU A 881 17.22 20.86 -15.68
C LEU A 881 17.00 21.99 -14.67
N ARG A 882 17.76 22.01 -13.58
CA ARG A 882 17.65 23.04 -12.54
C ARG A 882 18.09 24.42 -13.04
N ILE A 883 19.01 24.47 -14.01
CA ILE A 883 19.41 25.71 -14.65
C ILE A 883 18.29 26.16 -15.59
N ALA A 884 17.76 25.26 -16.42
CA ALA A 884 16.65 25.55 -17.34
C ALA A 884 15.40 26.08 -16.60
N GLN A 885 15.05 25.47 -15.47
CA GLN A 885 13.97 25.90 -14.59
C GLN A 885 14.22 27.29 -13.98
N ALA A 886 15.44 27.56 -13.53
CA ALA A 886 15.79 28.84 -12.92
C ALA A 886 15.87 29.98 -13.93
N THR A 887 16.30 29.71 -15.17
CA THR A 887 16.43 30.74 -16.23
C THR A 887 15.19 30.82 -17.13
N LYS A 888 14.21 29.94 -16.96
CA LYS A 888 13.00 29.81 -17.82
C LYS A 888 13.32 29.59 -19.30
N LYS A 889 14.33 28.75 -19.57
CA LYS A 889 14.79 28.38 -20.93
C LYS A 889 14.76 26.86 -21.09
N HIS A 890 13.66 26.35 -21.66
CA HIS A 890 13.29 24.94 -21.59
C HIS A 890 13.49 24.17 -22.91
N ASP A 891 13.62 24.86 -24.02
CA ASP A 891 13.78 24.29 -25.37
C ASP A 891 15.12 23.55 -25.54
N TYR A 892 16.20 24.07 -24.98
CA TYR A 892 17.53 23.45 -25.14
C TYR A 892 17.66 22.11 -24.43
N VAL A 893 17.00 21.94 -23.27
CA VAL A 893 17.04 20.66 -22.55
C VAL A 893 16.25 19.55 -23.25
N GLY A 894 15.31 19.89 -24.13
CA GLY A 894 14.68 18.91 -25.02
C GLY A 894 15.66 18.35 -26.06
N ILE A 895 16.55 19.19 -26.60
CA ILE A 895 17.62 18.73 -27.51
C ILE A 895 18.63 17.88 -26.75
N ASP A 896 19.01 18.30 -25.54
CA ASP A 896 19.88 17.51 -24.66
C ASP A 896 19.33 16.11 -24.42
N LEU A 897 18.02 15.98 -24.14
CA LEU A 897 17.38 14.69 -23.89
C LEU A 897 17.54 13.74 -25.08
N VAL A 898 17.30 14.23 -26.30
CA VAL A 898 17.48 13.42 -27.51
C VAL A 898 18.96 13.07 -27.70
N ALA A 899 19.86 14.04 -27.50
CA ALA A 899 21.29 13.86 -27.68
C ALA A 899 21.87 12.75 -26.79
N MET A 900 21.44 12.68 -25.53
CA MET A 900 21.89 11.65 -24.59
C MET A 900 21.54 10.24 -25.08
N CYS A 901 20.35 10.03 -25.66
CA CYS A 901 19.97 8.69 -26.12
C CYS A 901 20.51 8.35 -27.52
N VAL A 902 20.39 9.26 -28.50
CA VAL A 902 20.72 8.94 -29.91
C VAL A 902 22.23 8.86 -30.16
N ASN A 903 23.04 9.58 -29.38
CA ASN A 903 24.49 9.46 -29.46
C ASN A 903 24.98 8.13 -28.86
N ASP A 904 24.23 7.51 -27.96
CA ASP A 904 24.55 6.18 -27.43
C ASP A 904 24.09 5.08 -28.41
N LEU A 905 22.98 5.30 -29.13
CA LEU A 905 22.57 4.40 -30.22
C LEU A 905 23.59 4.35 -31.37
N ILE A 906 24.08 5.52 -31.81
CA ILE A 906 25.04 5.58 -32.93
C ILE A 906 26.36 4.90 -32.57
N VAL A 907 26.73 4.85 -31.28
CA VAL A 907 27.94 4.17 -30.78
C VAL A 907 27.91 2.67 -31.05
N ALA A 908 26.73 2.04 -30.98
CA ALA A 908 26.53 0.64 -31.32
C ALA A 908 26.37 0.40 -32.85
N GLY A 909 26.48 1.45 -33.66
CA GLY A 909 26.28 1.41 -35.12
C GLY A 909 24.81 1.57 -35.55
N GLY A 910 23.90 1.90 -34.64
CA GLY A 910 22.47 2.02 -34.93
C GLY A 910 22.09 3.36 -35.56
N GLU A 911 21.33 3.34 -36.65
CA GLU A 911 20.62 4.51 -37.16
C GLU A 911 19.38 4.76 -36.28
N PRO A 912 19.22 5.93 -35.62
CA PRO A 912 18.03 6.24 -34.84
C PRO A 912 16.77 6.22 -35.72
N LEU A 913 15.74 5.49 -35.29
CA LEU A 913 14.47 5.35 -36.01
C LEU A 913 13.39 6.22 -35.38
N PHE A 914 13.14 6.06 -34.09
CA PHE A 914 12.13 6.82 -33.37
C PHE A 914 12.52 7.12 -31.93
N PHE A 915 11.82 8.09 -31.36
CA PHE A 915 11.99 8.59 -30.01
C PHE A 915 10.64 8.67 -29.30
N LEU A 916 10.64 8.37 -28.01
CA LEU A 916 9.54 8.58 -27.08
C LEU A 916 10.04 9.41 -25.89
N ASP A 917 9.22 10.33 -25.41
CA ASP A 917 9.54 11.16 -24.25
C ASP A 917 8.63 10.89 -23.04
N TYR A 918 9.18 11.11 -21.85
CA TYR A 918 8.44 11.09 -20.59
C TYR A 918 8.73 12.40 -19.85
N TYR A 919 7.69 13.24 -19.74
CA TYR A 919 7.71 14.52 -19.04
C TYR A 919 6.94 14.38 -17.74
N ALA A 920 7.62 14.47 -16.60
CA ALA A 920 6.99 14.44 -15.29
C ALA A 920 7.09 15.80 -14.61
N THR A 921 6.01 16.32 -14.03
CA THR A 921 5.99 17.63 -13.37
C THR A 921 5.10 17.63 -12.14
N GLY A 922 5.36 18.53 -11.18
CA GLY A 922 4.49 18.70 -10.02
C GLY A 922 3.16 19.34 -10.38
N LYS A 923 3.20 20.30 -11.32
CA LYS A 923 2.03 20.94 -11.91
C LYS A 923 2.30 21.22 -13.39
N LEU A 924 1.32 20.97 -14.25
CA LEU A 924 1.53 21.13 -15.70
C LEU A 924 1.45 22.61 -16.11
N GLU A 925 2.62 23.20 -16.35
CA GLU A 925 2.76 24.51 -17.01
C GLU A 925 2.90 24.30 -18.52
N VAL A 926 1.81 24.50 -19.25
CA VAL A 926 1.66 24.09 -20.66
C VAL A 926 2.72 24.72 -21.57
N ASP A 927 3.05 25.99 -21.39
CA ASP A 927 4.04 26.69 -22.22
C ASP A 927 5.46 26.16 -21.98
N GLU A 928 5.79 25.80 -20.73
CA GLU A 928 7.10 25.23 -20.38
C GLU A 928 7.25 23.82 -20.97
N ALA A 929 6.24 22.97 -20.79
CA ALA A 929 6.20 21.62 -21.36
C ALA A 929 6.24 21.66 -22.90
N ALA A 930 5.47 22.56 -23.54
CA ALA A 930 5.48 22.71 -24.99
C ALA A 930 6.85 23.17 -25.51
N ALA A 931 7.56 24.03 -24.78
CA ALA A 931 8.91 24.44 -25.13
C ALA A 931 9.89 23.26 -25.06
N VAL A 932 9.83 22.43 -24.01
CA VAL A 932 10.64 21.20 -23.91
C VAL A 932 10.38 20.28 -25.10
N VAL A 933 9.11 19.95 -25.38
CA VAL A 933 8.76 19.02 -26.48
C VAL A 933 9.15 19.58 -27.85
N LYS A 934 9.04 20.90 -28.08
CA LYS A 934 9.57 21.53 -29.30
C LYS A 934 11.08 21.36 -29.42
N GLY A 935 11.80 21.41 -28.31
CA GLY A 935 13.22 21.06 -28.20
C GLY A 935 13.49 19.60 -28.56
N ILE A 936 12.70 18.67 -28.04
CA ILE A 936 12.80 17.23 -28.36
C ILE A 936 12.55 17.01 -29.86
N ALA A 937 11.52 17.65 -30.43
CA ALA A 937 11.25 17.58 -31.85
C ALA A 937 12.41 18.15 -32.71
N GLU A 938 13.06 19.21 -32.25
CA GLU A 938 14.28 19.72 -32.89
C GLU A 938 15.45 18.73 -32.80
N GLY A 939 15.67 18.13 -31.63
CA GLY A 939 16.65 17.05 -31.46
C GLY A 939 16.39 15.87 -32.41
N CYS A 940 15.13 15.46 -32.55
CA CYS A 940 14.69 14.41 -33.47
C CYS A 940 14.95 14.78 -34.94
N ARG A 941 14.73 16.03 -35.34
CA ARG A 941 15.09 16.51 -36.70
C ARG A 941 16.60 16.53 -36.93
N GLN A 942 17.40 16.83 -35.91
CA GLN A 942 18.84 16.79 -36.00
C GLN A 942 19.38 15.36 -36.11
N SER A 943 18.79 14.41 -35.38
CA SER A 943 19.16 12.99 -35.43
C SER A 943 18.53 12.22 -36.59
N GLY A 944 17.45 12.75 -37.18
CA GLY A 944 16.70 12.10 -38.24
C GLY A 944 15.74 11.02 -37.76
N CYS A 945 15.41 10.93 -36.47
CA CYS A 945 14.38 10.01 -35.96
C CYS A 945 13.00 10.68 -35.88
N GLY A 946 11.93 9.87 -35.85
CA GLY A 946 10.57 10.36 -35.60
C GLY A 946 10.28 10.49 -34.11
N LEU A 947 9.61 11.56 -33.68
CA LEU A 947 9.00 11.67 -32.35
C LEU A 947 7.57 11.11 -32.44
N ILE A 948 7.39 9.88 -31.96
CA ILE A 948 6.21 9.06 -32.31
C ILE A 948 5.23 8.85 -31.16
N GLY A 949 5.50 9.45 -30.01
CA GLY A 949 4.68 9.35 -28.81
C GLY A 949 5.48 9.72 -27.58
N GLY A 950 4.80 9.76 -26.44
CA GLY A 950 5.37 10.12 -25.16
C GLY A 950 4.28 10.25 -24.11
N GLU A 951 4.67 10.47 -22.86
CA GLU A 951 3.76 10.59 -21.73
C GLU A 951 4.04 11.87 -20.95
N THR A 952 2.98 12.58 -20.56
CA THR A 952 3.07 13.79 -19.74
C THR A 952 2.31 13.55 -18.44
N ALA A 953 3.06 13.38 -17.34
CA ALA A 953 2.52 13.05 -16.04
C ALA A 953 2.60 14.24 -15.07
N GLU A 954 1.45 14.64 -14.53
CA GLU A 954 1.36 15.61 -13.44
C GLU A 954 1.26 14.86 -12.10
N MET A 955 2.22 15.08 -11.22
CA MET A 955 2.42 14.35 -9.97
C MET A 955 2.72 15.30 -8.80
N PRO A 956 1.73 16.08 -8.31
CA PRO A 956 1.88 17.15 -7.30
C PRO A 956 2.37 16.69 -5.92
N SER A 957 2.37 15.38 -5.64
CA SER A 957 2.92 14.78 -4.42
C SER A 957 4.35 14.24 -4.59
N MET A 958 4.85 14.16 -5.83
CA MET A 958 6.20 13.66 -6.15
C MET A 958 7.17 14.79 -6.53
N TYR A 959 6.70 15.80 -7.26
CA TYR A 959 7.49 16.97 -7.66
C TYR A 959 6.90 18.26 -7.09
N ALA A 960 7.76 19.19 -6.70
CA ALA A 960 7.33 20.51 -6.24
C ALA A 960 6.73 21.32 -7.42
N PRO A 961 5.82 22.28 -7.17
CA PRO A 961 5.34 23.18 -8.21
C PRO A 961 6.49 23.91 -8.92
N GLY A 962 6.53 23.83 -10.26
CA GLY A 962 7.59 24.41 -11.10
C GLY A 962 8.81 23.50 -11.33
N ASP A 963 8.87 22.34 -10.67
CA ASP A 963 9.86 21.30 -10.95
C ASP A 963 9.30 20.29 -11.96
N TYR A 964 10.13 19.91 -12.93
CA TYR A 964 9.89 18.82 -13.86
C TYR A 964 11.14 17.97 -14.08
N ASP A 965 10.94 16.71 -14.45
CA ASP A 965 11.98 15.75 -14.84
C ASP A 965 11.68 15.14 -16.21
N LEU A 966 12.75 14.73 -16.92
CA LEU A 966 12.70 14.27 -18.30
C LEU A 966 13.41 12.92 -18.45
N ALA A 967 12.73 11.95 -19.06
CA ALA A 967 13.33 10.72 -19.56
C ALA A 967 13.02 10.52 -21.05
N GLY A 968 13.98 9.99 -21.78
CA GLY A 968 13.91 9.83 -23.22
C GLY A 968 14.24 8.40 -23.63
N PHE A 969 13.49 7.87 -24.58
CA PHE A 969 13.64 6.50 -25.06
C PHE A 969 13.82 6.54 -26.57
N SER A 970 14.97 6.08 -27.03
CA SER A 970 15.29 6.03 -28.46
C SER A 970 15.41 4.59 -28.92
N VAL A 971 14.91 4.30 -30.10
CA VAL A 971 15.09 3.01 -30.76
C VAL A 971 15.76 3.24 -32.10
N GLY A 972 16.86 2.52 -32.32
CA GLY A 972 17.61 2.50 -33.57
C GLY A 972 17.62 1.12 -34.21
N ALA A 973 18.08 1.06 -35.46
CA ALA A 973 18.28 -0.20 -36.18
C ALA A 973 19.70 -0.31 -36.73
N VAL A 974 20.23 -1.53 -36.68
CA VAL A 974 21.53 -1.89 -37.27
C VAL A 974 21.42 -3.25 -37.95
N THR A 975 22.19 -3.45 -39.02
CA THR A 975 22.30 -4.77 -39.63
C THR A 975 23.13 -5.69 -38.75
N LYS A 976 22.76 -6.97 -38.60
CA LYS A 976 23.46 -7.94 -37.71
C LYS A 976 24.98 -7.97 -37.85
N GLY A 977 25.48 -7.79 -39.07
CA GLY A 977 26.93 -7.80 -39.36
C GLY A 977 27.68 -6.49 -39.12
N ASP A 978 26.96 -5.41 -38.82
CA ASP A 978 27.48 -4.03 -38.75
C ASP A 978 27.39 -3.44 -37.32
N VAL A 979 27.08 -4.26 -36.30
CA VAL A 979 27.10 -3.87 -34.88
C VAL A 979 28.52 -3.49 -34.46
N LEU A 980 28.67 -2.35 -33.78
CA LEU A 980 29.93 -1.87 -33.21
C LEU A 980 29.98 -2.11 -31.68
N PRO A 981 31.18 -2.21 -31.07
CA PRO A 981 32.51 -2.17 -31.67
C PRO A 981 32.85 -3.44 -32.46
N LYS A 982 33.64 -3.31 -33.52
CA LYS A 982 34.04 -4.41 -34.41
C LYS A 982 35.45 -4.23 -34.94
N ASP A 983 36.25 -5.30 -34.89
CA ASP A 983 37.62 -5.35 -35.43
C ASP A 983 38.56 -4.25 -34.87
N VAL A 984 38.34 -3.82 -33.62
CA VAL A 984 39.18 -2.83 -32.92
C VAL A 984 40.49 -3.49 -32.49
N ALA A 985 41.63 -2.88 -32.84
CA ALA A 985 42.95 -3.41 -32.53
C ALA A 985 43.98 -2.31 -32.25
N ALA A 986 45.13 -2.71 -31.69
CA ALA A 986 46.27 -1.82 -31.59
C ALA A 986 46.63 -1.26 -32.98
N ARG A 987 47.13 -0.01 -32.97
CA ARG A 987 47.45 0.85 -34.13
C ARG A 987 46.25 1.50 -34.81
N ASP A 988 45.01 1.19 -34.42
CA ASP A 988 43.86 1.98 -34.88
C ASP A 988 43.99 3.44 -34.40
N VAL A 989 43.52 4.37 -35.21
CA VAL A 989 43.65 5.82 -35.00
C VAL A 989 42.40 6.35 -34.30
N LEU A 990 42.61 7.23 -33.33
CA LEU A 990 41.57 7.93 -32.58
C LEU A 990 41.36 9.32 -33.17
N LEU A 991 40.17 9.56 -33.71
CA LEU A 991 39.74 10.89 -34.15
C LEU A 991 38.70 11.45 -33.16
N GLY A 992 38.82 12.72 -32.80
CA GLY A 992 37.91 13.40 -31.89
C GLY A 992 37.04 14.43 -32.60
N LEU A 993 35.77 14.50 -32.23
CA LEU A 993 34.88 15.59 -32.61
C LEU A 993 34.68 16.57 -31.45
N PRO A 994 34.60 17.89 -31.73
CA PRO A 994 34.44 18.90 -30.70
C PRO A 994 33.07 18.81 -30.02
N SER A 995 33.07 18.96 -28.68
CA SER A 995 31.84 19.22 -27.94
C SER A 995 31.36 20.67 -28.12
N SER A 996 30.04 20.88 -28.02
CA SER A 996 29.43 22.23 -28.04
C SER A 996 29.63 22.98 -26.72
N GLY A 997 29.97 22.28 -25.64
CA GLY A 997 30.09 22.80 -24.30
C GLY A 997 30.12 21.66 -23.28
N ILE A 998 29.62 21.92 -22.07
CA ILE A 998 29.40 20.86 -21.07
C ILE A 998 28.18 20.05 -21.51
N HIS A 999 28.37 18.77 -21.81
CA HIS A 999 27.27 17.84 -22.08
C HIS A 999 26.46 17.60 -20.79
N SER A 1000 25.23 17.10 -20.88
CA SER A 1000 24.24 17.06 -19.78
C SER A 1000 24.72 16.44 -18.44
N ASN A 1001 25.75 15.60 -18.45
CA ASN A 1001 26.35 15.02 -17.25
C ASN A 1001 27.38 15.96 -16.56
N GLY A 1002 27.44 15.91 -15.22
CA GLY A 1002 28.40 16.67 -14.40
C GLY A 1002 27.89 18.00 -13.82
N PHE A 1003 26.65 18.40 -14.13
CA PHE A 1003 26.08 19.69 -13.71
C PHE A 1003 25.88 19.85 -12.19
N SER A 1004 25.86 18.75 -11.43
CA SER A 1004 25.84 18.81 -9.96
C SER A 1004 27.11 19.44 -9.39
N LEU A 1005 28.27 19.15 -9.99
CA LEU A 1005 29.54 19.79 -9.61
C LEU A 1005 29.58 21.24 -10.12
N VAL A 1006 29.16 21.48 -11.36
CA VAL A 1006 29.11 22.84 -11.95
C VAL A 1006 28.33 23.80 -11.05
N ARG A 1007 27.15 23.40 -10.57
CA ARG A 1007 26.32 24.22 -9.68
C ARG A 1007 27.00 24.53 -8.34
N ARG A 1008 27.66 23.54 -7.72
CA ARG A 1008 28.41 23.77 -6.47
C ARG A 1008 29.59 24.73 -6.67
N LEU A 1009 30.23 24.71 -7.84
CA LEU A 1009 31.29 25.65 -8.18
C LEU A 1009 30.74 27.07 -8.37
N LEU A 1010 29.59 27.23 -9.01
CA LEU A 1010 28.93 28.54 -9.12
C LEU A 1010 28.56 29.12 -7.75
N GLU A 1011 28.02 28.30 -6.85
CA GLU A 1011 27.71 28.70 -5.47
C GLU A 1011 28.98 29.12 -4.71
N LYS A 1012 30.07 28.35 -4.84
CA LYS A 1012 31.37 28.65 -4.23
C LYS A 1012 31.96 29.98 -4.74
N GLU A 1013 31.86 30.23 -6.04
CA GLU A 1013 32.37 31.46 -6.69
C GLU A 1013 31.37 32.62 -6.63
N ASN A 1014 30.20 32.42 -5.99
CA ASN A 1014 29.12 33.40 -5.84
C ASN A 1014 28.64 33.98 -7.19
N LEU A 1015 28.50 33.11 -8.20
CA LEU A 1015 28.03 33.43 -9.55
C LEU A 1015 26.58 32.98 -9.75
N GLY A 1016 25.68 33.93 -10.00
CA GLY A 1016 24.29 33.65 -10.38
C GLY A 1016 24.14 33.29 -11.85
N PHE A 1017 23.03 32.66 -12.24
CA PHE A 1017 22.77 32.29 -13.64
C PHE A 1017 22.56 33.50 -14.56
N ASP A 1018 22.07 34.61 -14.02
CA ASP A 1018 21.88 35.89 -14.69
C ASP A 1018 23.16 36.76 -14.74
N SER A 1019 24.23 36.32 -14.07
CA SER A 1019 25.50 37.04 -14.04
C SER A 1019 26.19 37.01 -15.41
N PRO A 1020 26.94 38.06 -15.79
CA PRO A 1020 27.77 38.04 -16.99
C PRO A 1020 28.70 36.83 -17.00
N CYS A 1021 28.76 36.11 -18.12
CA CYS A 1021 29.55 34.90 -18.22
C CYS A 1021 31.07 35.22 -18.14
N PRO A 1022 31.81 34.71 -17.14
CA PRO A 1022 33.20 35.10 -16.92
C PRO A 1022 34.20 34.38 -17.84
N TRP A 1023 33.78 33.30 -18.52
CA TRP A 1023 34.62 32.56 -19.48
C TRP A 1023 34.25 32.81 -20.95
N ASP A 1024 33.10 33.40 -21.23
CA ASP A 1024 32.67 33.74 -22.59
C ASP A 1024 31.76 34.97 -22.60
N ALA A 1025 32.35 36.14 -22.89
CA ALA A 1025 31.60 37.39 -22.97
C ALA A 1025 30.56 37.42 -24.09
N SER A 1026 30.67 36.55 -25.10
CA SER A 1026 29.71 36.48 -26.22
C SER A 1026 28.44 35.68 -25.89
N ALA A 1027 28.50 34.81 -24.88
CA ALA A 1027 27.36 34.03 -24.42
C ALA A 1027 26.30 34.87 -23.67
N GLY A 1028 26.64 36.10 -23.24
CA GLY A 1028 25.75 36.94 -22.44
C GLY A 1028 25.81 36.58 -20.96
N THR A 1029 25.02 35.59 -20.52
CA THR A 1029 24.96 35.18 -19.11
C THR A 1029 25.59 33.80 -18.85
N VAL A 1030 25.89 33.51 -17.59
CA VAL A 1030 26.34 32.18 -17.15
C VAL A 1030 25.33 31.10 -17.53
N GLY A 1031 24.02 31.37 -17.33
CA GLY A 1031 22.94 30.47 -17.68
C GLY A 1031 22.90 30.16 -19.18
N ASP A 1032 23.09 31.17 -20.03
CA ASP A 1032 23.12 31.02 -21.49
C ASP A 1032 24.25 30.10 -21.96
N SER A 1033 25.46 30.31 -21.43
CA SER A 1033 26.61 29.48 -21.77
C SER A 1033 26.39 28.02 -21.32
N LEU A 1034 25.89 27.83 -20.10
CA LEU A 1034 25.67 26.51 -19.51
C LEU A 1034 24.51 25.73 -20.11
N LEU A 1035 23.50 26.43 -20.67
CA LEU A 1035 22.38 25.80 -21.37
C LEU A 1035 22.65 25.46 -22.83
N THR A 1036 23.85 25.75 -23.35
CA THR A 1036 24.25 25.30 -24.69
C THR A 1036 23.91 23.80 -24.86
N PRO A 1037 23.11 23.41 -25.86
CA PRO A 1037 22.69 22.02 -26.04
C PRO A 1037 23.87 21.09 -26.28
N THR A 1038 23.78 19.87 -25.75
CA THR A 1038 24.65 18.74 -26.08
C THR A 1038 24.56 18.47 -27.59
N LYS A 1039 25.71 18.41 -28.26
CA LYS A 1039 25.77 18.21 -29.71
C LYS A 1039 25.28 16.81 -30.09
N ILE A 1040 24.44 16.73 -31.12
CA ILE A 1040 23.98 15.47 -31.72
C ILE A 1040 24.91 15.11 -32.88
N TYR A 1041 25.57 13.95 -32.81
CA TYR A 1041 26.60 13.53 -33.79
C TYR A 1041 26.08 12.61 -34.88
N VAL A 1042 24.78 12.31 -34.90
CA VAL A 1042 24.20 11.32 -35.83
C VAL A 1042 24.46 11.67 -37.30
N LYS A 1043 24.24 12.93 -37.71
CA LYS A 1043 24.51 13.38 -39.09
C LYS A 1043 25.99 13.25 -39.47
N SER A 1044 26.89 13.47 -38.50
CA SER A 1044 28.34 13.39 -38.70
C SER A 1044 28.79 11.93 -38.83
N CYS A 1045 28.29 11.03 -37.98
CA CYS A 1045 28.76 9.64 -37.90
C CYS A 1045 28.05 8.68 -38.86
N LEU A 1046 26.78 8.90 -39.19
CA LEU A 1046 25.98 7.97 -39.99
C LEU A 1046 26.55 7.72 -41.40
N PRO A 1047 27.11 8.71 -42.14
CA PRO A 1047 27.77 8.45 -43.41
C PRO A 1047 28.97 7.48 -43.29
N LEU A 1048 29.73 7.57 -42.20
CA LEU A 1048 30.88 6.70 -41.96
C LEU A 1048 30.46 5.27 -41.61
N LEU A 1049 29.35 5.11 -40.87
CA LEU A 1049 28.74 3.80 -40.63
C LEU A 1049 28.27 3.16 -41.95
N LYS A 1050 27.60 3.93 -42.80
CA LYS A 1050 27.13 3.45 -44.13
C LYS A 1050 28.31 3.08 -45.05
N ALA A 1051 29.42 3.80 -44.96
CA ALA A 1051 30.66 3.51 -45.69
C ALA A 1051 31.52 2.39 -45.06
N LYS A 1052 31.13 1.88 -43.88
CA LYS A 1052 31.87 0.85 -43.12
C LYS A 1052 33.32 1.25 -42.84
N VAL A 1053 33.51 2.51 -42.45
CA VAL A 1053 34.82 3.11 -42.15
C VAL A 1053 35.17 3.01 -40.66
N LEU A 1054 34.15 2.91 -39.80
CA LEU A 1054 34.30 2.91 -38.33
C LEU A 1054 34.47 1.50 -37.78
N ASN A 1055 35.43 1.33 -36.88
CA ASN A 1055 35.59 0.12 -36.07
C ASN A 1055 34.89 0.28 -34.72
N ALA A 1056 34.86 1.50 -34.17
CA ALA A 1056 34.15 1.82 -32.95
C ALA A 1056 33.92 3.33 -32.79
N LEU A 1057 33.04 3.68 -31.85
CA LEU A 1057 32.69 5.04 -31.47
C LEU A 1057 32.61 5.12 -29.94
N ALA A 1058 32.86 6.28 -29.35
CA ALA A 1058 32.61 6.53 -27.93
C ALA A 1058 32.04 7.94 -27.73
N HIS A 1059 30.81 8.01 -27.22
CA HIS A 1059 30.19 9.27 -26.82
C HIS A 1059 30.78 9.72 -25.48
N ILE A 1060 31.36 10.92 -25.45
CA ILE A 1060 32.05 11.41 -24.26
C ILE A 1060 31.11 12.34 -23.48
N THR A 1061 30.59 11.81 -22.37
CA THR A 1061 29.68 12.52 -21.46
C THR A 1061 30.14 12.41 -20.01
N GLY A 1062 29.36 11.75 -19.13
CA GLY A 1062 29.73 11.44 -17.75
C GLY A 1062 30.71 10.28 -17.71
N GLY A 1063 31.73 10.34 -16.86
CA GLY A 1063 32.87 9.41 -16.92
C GLY A 1063 33.96 9.84 -17.92
N GLY A 1064 33.71 10.90 -18.70
CA GLY A 1064 34.69 11.58 -19.55
C GLY A 1064 35.42 10.63 -20.51
N LEU A 1065 36.64 10.98 -20.90
CA LEU A 1065 37.47 10.15 -21.77
C LEU A 1065 37.92 8.86 -21.09
N LEU A 1066 38.16 8.92 -19.77
CA LEU A 1066 38.76 7.80 -19.02
C LEU A 1066 37.80 6.63 -18.78
N GLU A 1067 36.49 6.85 -18.76
CA GLU A 1067 35.51 5.76 -18.54
C GLU A 1067 34.67 5.43 -19.79
N ASN A 1068 34.47 6.37 -20.71
CA ASN A 1068 33.66 6.11 -21.91
C ASN A 1068 34.45 5.44 -23.04
N LEU A 1069 35.65 5.94 -23.36
CA LEU A 1069 36.47 5.37 -24.44
C LEU A 1069 36.80 3.88 -24.20
N PRO A 1070 37.12 3.42 -22.97
CA PRO A 1070 37.36 2.00 -22.70
C PRO A 1070 36.20 1.05 -23.00
N ARG A 1071 34.95 1.54 -23.05
CA ARG A 1071 33.77 0.70 -23.35
C ARG A 1071 33.73 0.27 -24.82
N SER A 1072 34.48 0.98 -25.66
CA SER A 1072 34.53 0.77 -27.11
C SER A 1072 35.80 0.04 -27.55
N MET A 1073 36.55 -0.52 -26.59
CA MET A 1073 37.83 -1.21 -26.82
C MET A 1073 37.83 -2.59 -26.15
N PRO A 1074 38.44 -3.61 -26.77
CA PRO A 1074 38.61 -4.92 -26.14
C PRO A 1074 39.65 -4.89 -25.02
N ASP A 1075 39.67 -5.93 -24.20
CA ASP A 1075 40.71 -6.10 -23.19
C ASP A 1075 42.09 -6.31 -23.84
N GLY A 1076 43.14 -5.77 -23.22
CA GLY A 1076 44.52 -5.87 -23.73
C GLY A 1076 44.90 -4.80 -24.75
N VAL A 1077 44.05 -3.79 -24.97
CA VAL A 1077 44.35 -2.60 -25.80
C VAL A 1077 44.13 -1.35 -24.96
N ASP A 1078 45.12 -0.46 -24.93
CA ASP A 1078 45.07 0.83 -24.24
C ASP A 1078 45.00 1.96 -25.28
N ALA A 1079 44.33 3.08 -24.95
CA ALA A 1079 44.32 4.28 -25.79
C ALA A 1079 45.43 5.25 -25.37
N GLU A 1080 46.37 5.56 -26.26
CA GLU A 1080 47.42 6.57 -26.02
C GLU A 1080 46.98 7.92 -26.60
N ILE A 1081 46.65 8.88 -25.73
CA ILE A 1081 46.12 10.19 -26.13
C ILE A 1081 47.27 11.19 -26.21
N THR A 1082 47.69 11.55 -27.42
CA THR A 1082 48.81 12.48 -27.67
C THR A 1082 48.37 13.84 -28.21
N GLY A 1083 47.13 13.97 -28.68
CA GLY A 1083 46.63 15.15 -29.39
C GLY A 1083 45.32 15.73 -28.84
N HIS A 1084 45.08 15.63 -27.53
CA HIS A 1084 43.91 16.27 -26.92
C HIS A 1084 43.90 17.79 -27.19
N PRO A 1085 42.76 18.39 -27.56
CA PRO A 1085 42.67 19.83 -27.83
C PRO A 1085 42.96 20.67 -26.58
N SER A 1086 43.27 21.96 -26.78
CA SER A 1086 43.37 22.89 -25.65
C SER A 1086 42.01 23.01 -24.96
N LEU A 1087 41.99 22.93 -23.62
CA LEU A 1087 40.75 23.03 -22.85
C LEU A 1087 39.94 24.29 -23.22
N PRO A 1088 38.65 24.14 -23.58
CA PRO A 1088 37.76 25.29 -23.80
C PRO A 1088 37.64 26.15 -22.54
N ALA A 1089 37.25 27.42 -22.73
CA ALA A 1089 37.28 28.43 -21.67
C ALA A 1089 36.47 28.04 -20.42
N VAL A 1090 35.29 27.42 -20.61
CA VAL A 1090 34.45 26.92 -19.51
C VAL A 1090 35.16 25.84 -18.68
N PHE A 1091 35.89 24.90 -19.31
CA PHE A 1091 36.63 23.86 -18.60
C PHE A 1091 37.89 24.41 -17.91
N LYS A 1092 38.55 25.42 -18.50
CA LYS A 1092 39.65 26.13 -17.84
C LYS A 1092 39.19 26.84 -16.57
N TRP A 1093 38.03 27.50 -16.64
CA TRP A 1093 37.41 28.11 -15.47
C TRP A 1093 37.07 27.04 -14.42
N MET A 1094 36.40 25.95 -14.80
CA MET A 1094 36.05 24.88 -13.87
C MET A 1094 37.27 24.23 -13.20
N LYS A 1095 38.35 23.96 -13.96
CA LYS A 1095 39.60 23.44 -13.38
C LYS A 1095 40.15 24.39 -12.32
N THR A 1096 40.15 25.69 -12.61
CA THR A 1096 40.63 26.73 -11.68
C THR A 1096 39.75 26.83 -10.44
N ALA A 1097 38.42 26.86 -10.62
CA ALA A 1097 37.45 27.00 -9.53
C ALA A 1097 37.37 25.75 -8.64
N SER A 1098 37.51 24.55 -9.22
CA SER A 1098 37.42 23.29 -8.50
C SER A 1098 38.72 22.85 -7.84
N GLY A 1099 39.88 23.20 -8.41
CA GLY A 1099 41.17 22.67 -8.00
C GLY A 1099 41.38 21.19 -8.39
N LEU A 1100 40.54 20.65 -9.27
CA LEU A 1100 40.70 19.29 -9.79
C LEU A 1100 41.98 19.17 -10.65
N ASP A 1101 42.64 18.02 -10.53
CA ASP A 1101 43.74 17.68 -11.43
C ASP A 1101 43.24 17.26 -12.82
N ASP A 1102 44.17 17.11 -13.77
CA ASP A 1102 43.83 16.76 -15.15
C ASP A 1102 43.15 15.39 -15.27
N THR A 1103 43.51 14.43 -14.40
CA THR A 1103 42.92 13.10 -14.40
C THR A 1103 41.44 13.17 -14.04
N GLU A 1104 41.11 13.88 -12.95
CA GLU A 1104 39.74 13.98 -12.49
C GLU A 1104 38.89 14.86 -13.42
N MET A 1105 39.49 15.88 -14.06
CA MET A 1105 38.82 16.64 -15.12
C MET A 1105 38.44 15.75 -16.31
N LEU A 1106 39.38 14.93 -16.81
CA LEU A 1106 39.16 14.00 -17.92
C LEU A 1106 38.26 12.80 -17.57
N ARG A 1107 38.11 12.51 -16.28
CA ARG A 1107 37.15 11.53 -15.77
C ARG A 1107 35.76 12.12 -15.60
N THR A 1108 35.65 13.39 -15.21
CA THR A 1108 34.35 13.97 -14.86
C THR A 1108 33.65 14.56 -16.08
N PHE A 1109 34.40 15.17 -16.99
CA PHE A 1109 33.87 15.99 -18.07
C PHE A 1109 34.39 15.56 -19.45
N ASN A 1110 33.70 16.05 -20.50
CA ASN A 1110 34.11 15.84 -21.89
C ASN A 1110 35.34 16.66 -22.31
N CYS A 1111 35.71 17.69 -21.55
CA CYS A 1111 36.91 18.52 -21.74
C CYS A 1111 37.12 19.08 -23.16
N GLY A 1112 36.06 19.24 -23.96
CA GLY A 1112 36.11 19.75 -25.33
C GLY A 1112 36.03 18.68 -26.43
N VAL A 1113 36.02 17.39 -26.07
CA VAL A 1113 35.86 16.26 -27.00
C VAL A 1113 34.52 15.61 -26.71
N GLY A 1114 33.59 15.63 -27.66
CA GLY A 1114 32.25 15.07 -27.43
C GLY A 1114 32.01 13.68 -28.02
N MET A 1115 32.78 13.28 -29.04
CA MET A 1115 32.71 11.95 -29.65
C MET A 1115 34.11 11.52 -30.08
N VAL A 1116 34.47 10.26 -29.83
CA VAL A 1116 35.72 9.65 -30.32
C VAL A 1116 35.38 8.57 -31.34
N LEU A 1117 36.08 8.58 -32.48
CA LEU A 1117 35.97 7.62 -33.56
C LEU A 1117 37.24 6.78 -33.60
N ILE A 1118 37.08 5.47 -33.72
CA ILE A 1118 38.20 4.52 -33.88
C ILE A 1118 38.16 4.01 -35.32
N VAL A 1119 39.22 4.30 -36.07
CA VAL A 1119 39.34 3.99 -37.50
C VAL A 1119 40.68 3.34 -37.81
N LYS A 1120 40.71 2.47 -38.83
CA LYS A 1120 41.98 1.91 -39.28
C LYS A 1120 42.89 2.98 -39.89
N PRO A 1121 44.24 2.86 -39.76
CA PRO A 1121 45.18 3.85 -40.29
C PRO A 1121 45.03 4.16 -41.78
N ASP A 1122 44.71 3.16 -42.59
CA ASP A 1122 44.54 3.27 -44.04
C ASP A 1122 43.19 3.89 -44.46
N ARG A 1123 42.27 4.09 -43.51
CA ARG A 1123 40.94 4.68 -43.74
C ARG A 1123 40.77 6.07 -43.11
N VAL A 1124 41.82 6.62 -42.48
CA VAL A 1124 41.77 7.93 -41.78
C VAL A 1124 41.39 9.07 -42.73
N ASP A 1125 42.01 9.14 -43.92
CA ASP A 1125 41.75 10.22 -44.87
C ASP A 1125 40.31 10.18 -45.39
N GLU A 1126 39.78 8.97 -45.64
CA GLU A 1126 38.39 8.76 -46.02
C GLU A 1126 37.43 9.16 -44.89
N ALA A 1127 37.74 8.80 -43.65
CA ALA A 1127 36.95 9.19 -42.48
C ALA A 1127 36.89 10.72 -42.34
N LYS A 1128 38.04 11.40 -42.47
CA LYS A 1128 38.12 12.86 -42.40
C LYS A 1128 37.35 13.54 -43.54
N GLU A 1129 37.40 12.99 -44.75
CA GLU A 1129 36.65 13.55 -45.89
C GLU A 1129 35.14 13.40 -45.73
N LEU A 1130 34.67 12.25 -45.24
CA LEU A 1130 33.26 12.03 -44.93
C LEU A 1130 32.76 12.96 -43.81
N LEU A 1131 33.57 13.17 -42.77
CA LEU A 1131 33.25 14.11 -41.69
C LEU A 1131 33.15 15.56 -42.20
N ARG A 1132 34.10 16.02 -43.02
CA ARG A 1132 34.04 17.34 -43.65
C ARG A 1132 32.82 17.49 -44.56
N SER A 1133 32.51 16.45 -45.33
CA SER A 1133 31.30 16.41 -46.18
C SER A 1133 30.01 16.46 -45.36
N ALA A 1134 30.03 15.95 -44.12
CA ALA A 1134 28.94 16.04 -43.16
C ALA A 1134 28.89 17.37 -42.38
N GLY A 1135 29.83 18.29 -42.63
CA GLY A 1135 29.88 19.63 -42.04
C GLY A 1135 30.80 19.78 -40.82
N GLU A 1136 31.64 18.79 -40.51
CA GLU A 1136 32.64 18.91 -39.44
C GLU A 1136 33.91 19.59 -39.94
N GLU A 1137 34.11 20.86 -39.57
CA GLU A 1137 35.30 21.63 -39.94
C GLU A 1137 36.52 21.31 -39.06
N VAL A 1138 36.28 20.91 -37.81
CA VAL A 1138 37.31 20.63 -36.81
C VAL A 1138 37.28 19.15 -36.44
N ILE A 1139 38.41 18.48 -36.65
CA ILE A 1139 38.61 17.07 -36.34
C ILE A 1139 39.95 16.96 -35.60
N TYR A 1140 39.94 16.40 -34.40
CA TYR A 1140 41.14 16.22 -33.59
C TYR A 1140 41.81 14.89 -33.90
N ASP A 1141 43.11 14.91 -34.17
CA ASP A 1141 43.95 13.71 -34.18
C ASP A 1141 44.32 13.38 -32.72
N LEU A 1142 43.47 12.61 -32.03
CA LEU A 1142 43.59 12.42 -30.58
C LEU A 1142 44.73 11.48 -30.19
N GLY A 1143 45.02 10.49 -31.03
CA GLY A 1143 46.06 9.51 -30.74
C GLY A 1143 45.83 8.18 -31.44
N VAL A 1144 46.36 7.12 -30.84
CA VAL A 1144 46.31 5.75 -31.40
C VAL A 1144 46.04 4.74 -30.30
N LEU A 1145 45.49 3.60 -30.68
CA LEU A 1145 45.44 2.43 -29.82
C LEU A 1145 46.80 1.74 -29.78
N VAL A 1146 47.20 1.25 -28.62
CA VAL A 1146 48.46 0.53 -28.40
C VAL A 1146 48.20 -0.79 -27.68
N ASP A 1147 49.13 -1.74 -27.79
CA ASP A 1147 49.06 -2.97 -27.00
C ASP A 1147 49.10 -2.61 -25.50
N GLY A 1148 48.06 -3.01 -24.77
CA GLY A 1148 47.76 -2.52 -23.42
C GLY A 1148 48.17 -3.45 -22.28
N GLY A 1149 48.20 -2.91 -21.06
CA GLY A 1149 48.58 -3.64 -19.84
C GLY A 1149 47.65 -3.45 -18.63
N SER A 1150 47.31 -2.21 -18.23
CA SER A 1150 46.45 -1.96 -17.03
C SER A 1150 45.81 -0.57 -16.90
N LYS A 1151 46.18 0.45 -17.70
CA LYS A 1151 45.70 1.83 -17.51
C LYS A 1151 44.51 2.23 -18.40
N ARG A 1152 44.14 1.43 -19.42
CA ARG A 1152 43.03 1.62 -20.38
C ARG A 1152 43.08 2.90 -21.22
N VAL A 1153 43.45 4.04 -20.64
CA VAL A 1153 43.75 5.31 -21.31
C VAL A 1153 45.04 5.88 -20.71
N ILE A 1154 46.00 6.23 -21.55
CA ILE A 1154 47.36 6.68 -21.21
C ILE A 1154 47.54 8.15 -21.57
#